data_AF-A0A673XF76-F1
#
_entry.id   AF-A0A673XF76-F1
#
_cell.length_a   1.000
_cell.length_b   1.000
_cell.length_c   1.000
_cell.angle_alpha   90.00
_cell.angle_beta   90.00
_cell.angle_gamma   90.00
#
_symmetry.space_group_name_H-M   'P 1'
#
loop_
_entity.id
_entity.type
_entity.pdbx_description
1 polymer ?
#
loop_
_entity_poly.entity_id
_entity_poly.type
_entity_poly.pdbx_seq_one_letter_code
_entity_poly.pdbx_strand_id
1 'polypeptide(L)'
;KNEPCRKEKRGGDELVQAGWSKCWSKRENRPYWFNRFTNQSMWEMPVLGQHDDIVSIEIGMPVTPTTPTVPISPITPRAKPWNSTTGTEDKPGQPASALYRTNIIYWDLDIQTNAVIRERAPANHLPPHPEIELQRARLTTKLRQHYQELCYQREGIEPPRESFNRWLLERKVLDKGPDPLLPSDCDPIISRSMFREVMNDIPIRLSRIKYKEEARKLLFKYAEAAKKMIDSRNATPDSRKVVKWNAEDTMNWLRRDHSASKEDYMDRLEHLRKQCGPHVTAVAKDSVEGICTKIYHISVEYVRRIRQAHQTLLKDCNITEAAEVQDRLVYCYPVRLALPSPNQPRVELHFENDIACLRYKGEMVKVNRGYFAKLELLYRYSCIDDPRFEKFLSRIWCLVKRYQVMFGAGVNEGMGLQGALPVPVFEVLNKQFGVSFECFASPLNSYFKQFCSAFPDTDGFFGSRGPFLNFSPASGSFEANPPFCEELKDAMVTHFEELLEKSSEPLSFIIFIPEWRDPLTPALNRMETSAFRRHHMSVPAFEHEYRSGSQHICKKEEMYYKAVHGTAVIFLQNDAGFTKWEPTPERIQELLAAYQVSQRALGSPVPSSTSSAPTMPSPARENPKRAPRGGPRIEFGKPSEY
;
A
#
# COMPACT_ATOMS: atom_id res chain seq x y z
N LYS A 1 -18.54 -13.97 33.53
CA LYS A 1 -18.03 -14.34 34.89
C LYS A 1 -16.94 -15.38 34.66
N ASN A 2 -15.67 -15.03 34.79
CA ASN A 2 -14.56 -15.91 34.41
C ASN A 2 -13.75 -16.22 35.67
N GLU A 3 -13.60 -17.51 36.00
CA GLU A 3 -12.76 -17.97 37.11
C GLU A 3 -11.27 -17.99 36.70
N PRO A 4 -10.31 -17.98 37.65
CA PRO A 4 -8.89 -17.96 37.33
C PRO A 4 -8.42 -19.27 36.66
N CYS A 5 -7.88 -19.19 35.44
CA CYS A 5 -7.30 -20.35 34.76
C CYS A 5 -5.99 -20.81 35.44
N ARG A 6 -5.94 -22.07 35.86
CA ARG A 6 -4.77 -22.71 36.49
C ARG A 6 -3.75 -23.06 35.39
N LYS A 7 -2.57 -22.43 35.42
CA LYS A 7 -1.57 -22.52 34.34
C LYS A 7 -0.82 -23.85 34.35
N GLU A 8 -0.98 -24.66 33.31
CA GLU A 8 -0.06 -25.78 33.02
C GLU A 8 1.00 -25.35 31.99
N LYS A 9 2.28 -25.43 32.35
CA LYS A 9 3.40 -25.16 31.43
C LYS A 9 3.71 -26.38 30.54
N ARG A 10 2.90 -26.62 29.50
CA ARG A 10 3.27 -27.48 28.35
C ARG A 10 2.74 -26.91 27.03
N GLY A 11 3.53 -26.01 26.45
CA GLY A 11 3.43 -25.44 25.11
C GLY A 11 4.76 -24.76 24.79
N GLY A 12 5.14 -24.64 23.51
CA GLY A 12 6.39 -23.98 23.12
C GLY A 12 6.42 -22.52 23.57
N ASP A 13 7.60 -22.02 23.98
CA ASP A 13 7.73 -20.70 24.59
C ASP A 13 7.22 -19.57 23.69
N GLU A 14 7.31 -19.72 22.35
CA GLU A 14 6.74 -18.81 21.35
C GLU A 14 5.24 -18.54 21.54
N LEU A 15 4.43 -19.58 21.82
CA LEU A 15 3.00 -19.42 22.04
C LEU A 15 2.71 -18.65 23.34
N VAL A 16 3.51 -18.90 24.38
CA VAL A 16 3.40 -18.23 25.68
C VAL A 16 3.83 -16.77 25.58
N GLN A 17 4.86 -16.48 24.78
CA GLN A 17 5.28 -15.11 24.43
C GLN A 17 4.19 -14.39 23.63
N ALA A 18 3.61 -15.04 22.61
CA ALA A 18 2.46 -14.56 21.83
C ALA A 18 1.13 -14.47 22.62
N GLY A 19 1.15 -14.75 23.93
CA GLY A 19 0.04 -14.54 24.85
C GLY A 19 -1.00 -15.66 24.89
N TRP A 20 -0.78 -16.75 24.16
CA TRP A 20 -1.64 -17.93 24.20
C TRP A 20 -1.33 -18.78 25.44
N SER A 21 -2.39 -19.21 26.12
CA SER A 21 -2.32 -20.13 27.26
C SER A 21 -3.36 -21.24 27.10
N LYS A 22 -2.97 -22.47 27.41
CA LYS A 22 -3.87 -23.62 27.40
C LYS A 22 -4.68 -23.65 28.69
N CYS A 23 -6.01 -23.69 28.58
CA CYS A 23 -6.97 -23.75 29.67
C CYS A 23 -7.93 -24.95 29.46
N TRP A 24 -8.64 -25.36 30.51
CA TRP A 24 -9.60 -26.48 30.44
C TRP A 24 -11.05 -26.00 30.47
N SER A 25 -11.90 -26.48 29.57
CA SER A 25 -13.34 -26.23 29.63
C SER A 25 -14.02 -27.30 30.49
N LYS A 26 -14.49 -26.93 31.69
CA LYS A 26 -15.33 -27.81 32.53
C LYS A 26 -16.65 -28.19 31.84
N ARG A 27 -17.16 -27.35 30.92
CA ARG A 27 -18.44 -27.54 30.22
C ARG A 27 -18.32 -28.50 29.03
N GLU A 28 -17.29 -28.32 28.21
CA GLU A 28 -17.06 -29.12 26.98
C GLU A 28 -16.07 -30.28 27.20
N ASN A 29 -15.68 -30.51 28.46
CA ASN A 29 -14.71 -31.50 28.95
C ASN A 29 -13.45 -31.69 28.09
N ARG A 30 -12.91 -30.59 27.54
CA ARG A 30 -11.75 -30.60 26.65
C ARG A 30 -10.87 -29.37 26.84
N PRO A 31 -9.57 -29.43 26.48
CA PRO A 31 -8.70 -28.26 26.53
C PRO A 31 -9.05 -27.27 25.43
N TYR A 32 -8.70 -26.01 25.65
CA TYR A 32 -8.76 -24.92 24.67
C TYR A 32 -7.58 -23.97 24.90
N TRP A 33 -7.32 -23.09 23.95
CA TRP A 33 -6.32 -22.05 24.03
C TRP A 33 -7.01 -20.69 24.14
N PHE A 34 -6.52 -19.87 25.06
CA PHE A 34 -6.99 -18.51 25.29
C PHE A 34 -5.84 -17.53 25.12
N ASN A 35 -6.02 -16.49 24.30
CA ASN A 35 -5.04 -15.43 24.11
C ASN A 35 -5.36 -14.25 25.04
N ARG A 36 -4.43 -13.90 25.94
CA ARG A 36 -4.61 -12.78 26.88
C ARG A 36 -4.52 -11.39 26.25
N PHE A 37 -4.01 -11.27 25.02
CA PHE A 37 -3.81 -10.02 24.29
C PHE A 37 -4.96 -9.75 23.30
N THR A 38 -5.42 -10.76 22.57
CA THR A 38 -6.56 -10.63 21.63
C THR A 38 -7.92 -10.99 22.27
N ASN A 39 -7.93 -11.51 23.50
CA ASN A 39 -9.11 -12.00 24.24
C ASN A 39 -9.88 -13.12 23.52
N GLN A 40 -9.27 -13.75 22.51
CA GLN A 40 -9.85 -14.87 21.74
C GLN A 40 -9.70 -16.20 22.47
N SER A 41 -10.63 -17.12 22.24
CA SER A 41 -10.55 -18.53 22.63
C SER A 41 -10.73 -19.45 21.43
N MET A 42 -9.88 -20.47 21.30
CA MET A 42 -9.88 -21.45 20.22
C MET A 42 -9.75 -22.87 20.78
N TRP A 43 -10.40 -23.85 20.18
CA TRP A 43 -10.32 -25.26 20.63
C TRP A 43 -9.04 -25.97 20.17
N GLU A 44 -8.42 -25.45 19.12
CA GLU A 44 -7.22 -26.00 18.47
C GLU A 44 -5.96 -25.20 18.84
N MET A 45 -4.78 -25.78 18.60
CA MET A 45 -3.52 -25.10 18.88
C MET A 45 -3.32 -23.92 17.92
N PRO A 46 -3.09 -22.69 18.41
CA PRO A 46 -2.84 -21.53 17.57
C PRO A 46 -1.58 -21.74 16.72
N VAL A 47 -1.64 -21.30 15.46
CA VAL A 47 -0.47 -21.21 14.57
C VAL A 47 -0.16 -19.74 14.36
N LEU A 48 1.05 -19.31 14.72
CA LEU A 48 1.45 -17.92 14.59
C LEU A 48 1.70 -17.59 13.11
N GLY A 49 1.07 -16.53 12.59
CA GLY A 49 1.37 -15.96 11.27
C GLY A 49 0.29 -16.04 10.19
N GLN A 50 -0.98 -16.36 10.48
CA GLN A 50 -2.09 -16.25 9.51
C GLN A 50 -3.40 -15.76 10.16
N HIS A 51 -3.93 -14.64 9.66
CA HIS A 51 -5.34 -14.24 9.82
C HIS A 51 -5.82 -13.55 8.54
N ASP A 52 -6.55 -14.31 7.72
CA ASP A 52 -7.50 -13.82 6.73
C ASP A 52 -8.91 -14.28 7.19
N ASP A 53 -9.95 -13.62 6.68
CA ASP A 53 -11.38 -13.99 6.67
C ASP A 53 -12.12 -14.22 8.01
N ILE A 54 -13.24 -13.48 8.22
CA ILE A 54 -14.60 -14.08 8.27
C ILE A 54 -15.75 -13.03 8.37
N VAL A 55 -16.72 -13.17 7.46
CA VAL A 55 -18.16 -12.78 7.46
C VAL A 55 -18.60 -11.30 7.51
N SER A 56 -19.41 -10.94 6.49
CA SER A 56 -20.16 -9.70 6.30
C SER A 56 -21.62 -9.81 6.78
N ILE A 57 -22.25 -8.70 7.20
CA ILE A 57 -23.73 -8.53 7.28
C ILE A 57 -24.10 -7.07 6.92
N GLU A 58 -25.12 -6.85 6.07
CA GLU A 58 -25.69 -5.53 5.71
C GLU A 58 -27.24 -5.50 5.86
N ILE A 59 -27.80 -4.53 6.60
CA ILE A 59 -29.19 -3.98 6.54
C ILE A 59 -29.15 -2.56 7.19
N GLY A 60 -29.88 -1.49 6.78
CA GLY A 60 -30.72 -1.33 5.58
C GLY A 60 -31.76 -0.17 5.65
N MET A 61 -31.34 1.07 5.34
CA MET A 61 -32.19 2.20 4.86
C MET A 61 -33.16 2.90 5.90
N PRO A 62 -34.11 3.83 5.56
CA PRO A 62 -33.90 5.27 5.80
C PRO A 62 -35.13 6.15 6.26
N VAL A 63 -34.91 7.41 6.69
CA VAL A 63 -35.97 8.47 6.76
C VAL A 63 -35.40 9.89 6.52
N THR A 64 -36.19 10.80 5.93
CA THR A 64 -35.96 12.25 5.62
C THR A 64 -37.32 13.01 5.69
N PRO A 65 -37.50 14.35 5.51
CA PRO A 65 -36.62 15.48 5.09
C PRO A 65 -36.40 16.55 6.22
N THR A 66 -36.37 17.92 6.15
CA THR A 66 -36.74 18.97 5.16
C THR A 66 -36.03 20.34 5.40
N THR A 67 -36.19 21.29 4.46
CA THR A 67 -35.72 22.70 4.37
C THR A 67 -36.79 23.74 4.84
N PRO A 68 -36.56 25.08 5.01
CA PRO A 68 -35.83 26.04 4.11
C PRO A 68 -35.04 27.21 4.81
N THR A 69 -34.77 28.40 4.22
CA THR A 69 -33.83 28.76 3.10
C THR A 69 -33.72 30.31 2.87
N VAL A 70 -32.52 30.95 2.98
CA VAL A 70 -32.07 32.24 2.31
C VAL A 70 -32.70 33.58 2.84
N PRO A 71 -32.10 34.83 2.75
CA PRO A 71 -31.04 35.38 1.85
C PRO A 71 -29.85 36.26 2.38
N ILE A 72 -28.71 36.16 1.65
CA ILE A 72 -27.81 37.21 1.05
C ILE A 72 -27.02 38.27 1.90
N SER A 73 -25.70 38.28 1.61
CA SER A 73 -24.55 39.25 1.65
C SER A 73 -24.81 40.78 1.66
N PRO A 74 -23.81 41.69 1.95
CA PRO A 74 -22.35 41.54 1.71
C PRO A 74 -21.32 42.22 2.67
N ILE A 75 -20.03 42.18 2.27
CA ILE A 75 -18.83 42.94 2.72
C ILE A 75 -17.91 42.26 3.78
N THR A 76 -16.60 42.31 3.50
CA THR A 76 -15.46 41.79 4.29
C THR A 76 -14.90 42.82 5.28
N PRO A 77 -14.39 42.46 6.48
CA PRO A 77 -12.95 42.10 6.58
C PRO A 77 -12.50 41.12 7.70
N ARG A 78 -11.47 40.32 7.38
CA ARG A 78 -10.34 39.89 8.25
C ARG A 78 -10.62 39.58 9.75
N ALA A 79 -11.07 38.37 10.09
CA ALA A 79 -11.08 37.89 11.50
C ALA A 79 -10.87 36.37 11.69
N LYS A 80 -10.63 36.02 12.97
CA LYS A 80 -10.26 34.77 13.66
C LYS A 80 -10.94 33.41 13.26
N PRO A 81 -10.44 32.25 13.75
CA PRO A 81 -11.08 30.95 13.57
C PRO A 81 -12.51 30.89 14.13
N TRP A 82 -13.34 30.06 13.52
CA TRP A 82 -14.79 30.02 13.73
C TRP A 82 -15.21 29.13 14.92
N ASN A 83 -15.71 29.75 16.00
CA ASN A 83 -16.51 29.10 17.04
C ASN A 83 -17.94 29.64 16.96
N SER A 84 -18.95 28.77 16.84
CA SER A 84 -20.37 29.15 16.95
C SER A 84 -20.87 28.93 18.37
N THR A 85 -21.29 30.01 19.05
CA THR A 85 -21.98 29.91 20.34
C THR A 85 -23.08 30.97 20.46
N THR A 86 -24.32 30.51 20.68
CA THR A 86 -25.42 31.25 21.30
C THR A 86 -26.26 30.24 22.08
N GLY A 87 -26.59 30.41 23.36
CA GLY A 87 -26.21 31.49 24.28
C GLY A 87 -27.24 31.64 25.39
N THR A 88 -27.09 30.89 26.49
CA THR A 88 -28.02 30.91 27.64
C THR A 88 -27.28 30.77 28.97
N GLU A 89 -27.14 31.91 29.65
CA GLU A 89 -26.91 32.15 31.10
C GLU A 89 -25.66 31.56 31.80
N ASP A 90 -25.09 32.39 32.70
CA ASP A 90 -23.83 32.14 33.41
C ASP A 90 -23.98 31.27 34.66
N LYS A 91 -23.02 30.33 34.85
CA LYS A 91 -22.49 29.96 36.17
C LYS A 91 -20.98 29.73 36.09
N PRO A 92 -20.15 30.44 36.88
CA PRO A 92 -18.71 30.26 36.86
C PRO A 92 -18.25 29.06 37.71
N GLY A 93 -17.26 28.32 37.23
CA GLY A 93 -16.42 27.46 38.08
C GLY A 93 -16.46 25.94 37.80
N GLN A 94 -15.75 25.49 36.76
CA GLN A 94 -15.04 24.21 36.77
C GLN A 94 -13.89 24.22 35.74
N PRO A 95 -12.79 23.45 35.94
CA PRO A 95 -11.67 23.44 34.99
C PRO A 95 -12.05 22.78 33.66
N ALA A 96 -11.54 23.31 32.55
CA ALA A 96 -11.78 22.73 31.24
C ALA A 96 -11.23 21.30 31.13
N SER A 97 -12.11 20.34 30.83
CA SER A 97 -11.76 18.92 30.73
C SER A 97 -10.76 18.65 29.60
N ALA A 98 -9.73 17.84 29.89
CA ALA A 98 -8.71 17.43 28.92
C ALA A 98 -9.28 16.39 27.93
N LEU A 99 -9.96 16.87 26.89
CA LEU A 99 -10.58 16.02 25.85
C LEU A 99 -10.14 16.30 24.40
N TYR A 100 -9.02 17.01 24.21
CA TYR A 100 -8.26 16.90 22.96
C TYR A 100 -7.52 15.56 22.96
N ARG A 101 -8.14 14.52 22.40
CA ARG A 101 -7.40 13.31 22.00
C ARG A 101 -6.33 13.74 20.99
N THR A 102 -5.07 13.43 21.26
CA THR A 102 -3.97 13.66 20.32
C THR A 102 -4.14 12.75 19.11
N ASN A 103 -4.75 13.30 18.05
CA ASN A 103 -4.80 12.63 16.76
C ASN A 103 -3.36 12.38 16.28
N ILE A 104 -3.03 11.11 16.05
CA ILE A 104 -1.70 10.72 15.56
C ILE A 104 -1.55 11.30 14.16
N ILE A 105 -0.48 12.09 13.97
CA ILE A 105 -0.14 12.71 12.70
C ILE A 105 0.79 11.74 11.94
N TYR A 106 0.55 11.59 10.63
CA TYR A 106 1.23 10.60 9.78
C TYR A 106 2.03 11.25 8.62
N TRP A 107 2.36 12.53 8.77
CA TRP A 107 2.91 13.43 7.74
C TRP A 107 3.59 14.64 8.38
N ASP A 108 4.51 15.27 7.67
CA ASP A 108 4.99 16.63 7.94
C ASP A 108 4.78 17.48 6.67
N LEU A 109 3.87 18.45 6.76
CA LEU A 109 3.54 19.35 5.66
C LEU A 109 4.27 20.70 5.76
N ASP A 110 5.06 20.95 6.80
CA ASP A 110 5.80 22.19 7.00
C ASP A 110 7.20 22.11 6.39
N ILE A 111 7.81 20.92 6.31
CA ILE A 111 9.05 20.65 5.55
C ILE A 111 8.93 21.17 4.11
N GLN A 112 9.81 22.11 3.75
CA GLN A 112 9.87 22.72 2.42
C GLN A 112 10.67 21.86 1.44
N THR A 113 10.38 21.97 0.15
CA THR A 113 11.09 21.20 -0.87
C THR A 113 12.51 21.73 -1.11
N ASN A 114 13.46 20.83 -1.29
CA ASN A 114 14.76 21.11 -1.89
C ASN A 114 14.87 20.61 -3.34
N ALA A 115 13.78 20.09 -3.91
CA ALA A 115 13.74 19.63 -5.30
C ALA A 115 13.67 20.84 -6.25
N VAL A 116 14.70 21.00 -7.08
CA VAL A 116 14.82 22.05 -8.09
C VAL A 116 14.56 21.46 -9.46
N ILE A 117 13.71 22.11 -10.26
CA ILE A 117 13.38 21.75 -11.65
C ILE A 117 13.65 22.93 -12.57
N ARG A 118 13.79 22.67 -13.88
CA ARG A 118 13.49 23.71 -14.88
C ARG A 118 12.00 24.01 -14.84
N GLU A 119 11.60 25.26 -15.05
CA GLU A 119 10.19 25.64 -15.10
C GLU A 119 9.46 24.88 -16.23
N ARG A 120 8.19 24.52 -16.00
CA ARG A 120 7.41 23.66 -16.90
C ARG A 120 6.08 24.31 -17.24
N ALA A 121 5.67 24.18 -18.51
CA ALA A 121 4.34 24.56 -18.96
C ALA A 121 3.24 23.87 -18.13
N PRO A 122 2.05 24.49 -17.98
CA PRO A 122 0.86 23.81 -17.48
C PRO A 122 0.56 22.55 -18.32
N ALA A 123 0.16 21.47 -17.67
CA ALA A 123 -0.08 20.19 -18.32
C ALA A 123 -1.45 20.15 -19.03
N ASN A 124 -1.49 19.50 -20.19
CA ASN A 124 -2.66 19.40 -21.07
C ASN A 124 -3.71 18.36 -20.62
N HIS A 125 -3.76 18.04 -19.32
CA HIS A 125 -4.82 17.20 -18.76
C HIS A 125 -6.11 18.01 -18.59
N LEU A 126 -7.25 17.35 -18.79
CA LEU A 126 -8.56 17.97 -18.59
C LEU A 126 -8.87 18.01 -17.08
N PRO A 127 -9.31 19.15 -16.50
CA PRO A 127 -9.57 19.25 -15.07
C PRO A 127 -10.64 18.29 -14.56
N PRO A 128 -10.49 17.71 -13.35
CA PRO A 128 -11.41 16.70 -12.83
C PRO A 128 -12.81 17.28 -12.58
N HIS A 129 -13.81 16.44 -12.83
CA HIS A 129 -15.22 16.77 -12.60
C HIS A 129 -15.98 15.51 -12.17
N PRO A 130 -16.82 15.55 -11.11
CA PRO A 130 -17.47 14.35 -10.54
C PRO A 130 -18.24 13.47 -11.53
N GLU A 131 -18.91 14.06 -12.53
CA GLU A 131 -19.62 13.28 -13.56
C GLU A 131 -18.67 12.45 -14.43
N ILE A 132 -17.47 12.98 -14.73
CA ILE A 132 -16.49 12.30 -15.58
C ILE A 132 -15.78 11.21 -14.78
N GLU A 133 -15.48 11.43 -13.50
CA GLU A 133 -15.00 10.36 -12.62
C GLU A 133 -16.05 9.26 -12.41
N LEU A 134 -17.34 9.61 -12.32
CA LEU A 134 -18.42 8.63 -12.24
C LEU A 134 -18.55 7.81 -13.53
N GLN A 135 -18.39 8.44 -14.70
CA GLN A 135 -18.34 7.72 -15.98
C GLN A 135 -17.10 6.82 -16.07
N ARG A 136 -15.92 7.31 -15.69
CA ARG A 136 -14.66 6.54 -15.66
C ARG A 136 -14.78 5.35 -14.70
N ALA A 137 -15.31 5.54 -13.51
CA ALA A 137 -15.57 4.47 -12.54
C ALA A 137 -16.41 3.35 -13.16
N ARG A 138 -17.58 3.69 -13.71
CA ARG A 138 -18.50 2.73 -14.34
C ARG A 138 -17.87 1.98 -15.51
N LEU A 139 -17.04 2.64 -16.32
CA LEU A 139 -16.33 2.01 -17.43
C LEU A 139 -15.17 1.13 -16.96
N THR A 140 -14.38 1.55 -15.97
CA THR A 140 -13.30 0.71 -15.41
C THR A 140 -13.86 -0.54 -14.71
N THR A 141 -14.99 -0.45 -13.99
CA THR A 141 -15.67 -1.64 -13.44
C THR A 141 -16.09 -2.62 -14.54
N LYS A 142 -16.65 -2.11 -15.66
CA LYS A 142 -16.96 -2.96 -16.83
C LYS A 142 -15.72 -3.56 -17.49
N LEU A 143 -14.59 -2.86 -17.47
CA LEU A 143 -13.33 -3.38 -18.00
C LEU A 143 -12.76 -4.50 -17.12
N ARG A 144 -12.89 -4.41 -15.79
CA ARG A 144 -12.60 -5.51 -14.85
C ARG A 144 -13.51 -6.72 -15.10
N GLN A 145 -14.82 -6.48 -15.29
CA GLN A 145 -15.80 -7.54 -15.61
C GLN A 145 -15.45 -8.26 -16.93
N HIS A 146 -15.17 -7.53 -18.01
CA HIS A 146 -14.75 -8.12 -19.28
C HIS A 146 -13.42 -8.90 -19.16
N TYR A 147 -12.51 -8.53 -18.26
CA TYR A 147 -11.28 -9.27 -18.01
C TYR A 147 -11.56 -10.61 -17.31
N GLN A 148 -12.47 -10.62 -16.32
CA GLN A 148 -12.94 -11.85 -15.68
C GLN A 148 -13.66 -12.77 -16.68
N GLU A 149 -14.58 -12.22 -17.48
CA GLU A 149 -15.29 -12.95 -18.55
C GLU A 149 -14.31 -13.60 -19.53
N LEU A 150 -13.28 -12.88 -19.99
CA LEU A 150 -12.31 -13.39 -20.96
C LEU A 150 -11.40 -14.47 -20.39
N CYS A 151 -10.90 -14.33 -19.16
CA CYS A 151 -10.11 -15.37 -18.49
C CYS A 151 -10.94 -16.65 -18.28
N TYR A 152 -12.18 -16.52 -17.82
CA TYR A 152 -13.07 -17.65 -17.60
C TYR A 152 -13.48 -18.35 -18.90
N GLN A 153 -13.92 -17.60 -19.91
CA GLN A 153 -14.44 -18.17 -21.17
C GLN A 153 -13.35 -18.81 -22.04
N ARG A 154 -12.10 -18.35 -21.97
CA ARG A 154 -11.00 -18.84 -22.83
C ARG A 154 -10.12 -19.89 -22.15
N GLU A 155 -9.70 -19.62 -20.91
CA GLU A 155 -8.74 -20.44 -20.17
C GLU A 155 -9.37 -21.23 -19.02
N GLY A 156 -10.61 -20.92 -18.62
CA GLY A 156 -11.29 -21.60 -17.52
C GLY A 156 -10.79 -21.19 -16.13
N ILE A 157 -10.16 -20.00 -16.01
CA ILE A 157 -9.57 -19.50 -14.77
C ILE A 157 -10.18 -18.16 -14.36
N GLU A 158 -10.20 -17.89 -13.05
CA GLU A 158 -10.36 -16.53 -12.53
C GLU A 158 -9.10 -15.70 -12.82
N PRO A 159 -9.22 -14.37 -13.01
CA PRO A 159 -8.06 -13.48 -13.09
C PRO A 159 -7.06 -13.68 -11.94
N PRO A 160 -5.75 -13.69 -12.22
CA PRO A 160 -4.72 -13.67 -11.17
C PRO A 160 -4.90 -12.43 -10.29
N ARG A 161 -4.78 -12.59 -8.96
CA ARG A 161 -5.06 -11.50 -7.99
C ARG A 161 -4.14 -10.31 -8.27
N GLU A 162 -4.70 -9.09 -8.27
CA GLU A 162 -4.02 -7.82 -8.58
C GLU A 162 -3.49 -7.66 -10.03
N SER A 163 -3.65 -8.65 -10.93
CA SER A 163 -3.10 -8.57 -12.31
C SER A 163 -3.67 -7.40 -13.12
N PHE A 164 -4.94 -7.03 -12.92
CA PHE A 164 -5.53 -5.86 -13.56
C PHE A 164 -4.91 -4.54 -13.05
N ASN A 165 -4.55 -4.47 -11.77
CA ASN A 165 -3.93 -3.29 -11.17
C ASN A 165 -2.47 -3.14 -11.61
N ARG A 166 -1.72 -4.25 -11.68
CA ARG A 166 -0.37 -4.27 -12.26
C ARG A 166 -0.38 -4.00 -13.77
N TRP A 167 -1.40 -4.44 -14.49
CA TRP A 167 -1.63 -4.05 -15.88
C TRP A 167 -1.83 -2.54 -16.03
N LEU A 168 -2.66 -1.88 -15.20
CA LEU A 168 -2.79 -0.41 -15.24
C LEU A 168 -1.44 0.29 -15.00
N LEU A 169 -0.64 -0.18 -14.02
CA LEU A 169 0.70 0.36 -13.75
C LEU A 169 1.66 0.16 -14.94
N GLU A 170 1.81 -1.08 -15.43
CA GLU A 170 2.73 -1.44 -16.52
C GLU A 170 2.37 -0.72 -17.83
N ARG A 171 1.08 -0.62 -18.15
CA ARG A 171 0.63 0.14 -19.32
C ARG A 171 0.96 1.62 -19.21
N LYS A 172 0.80 2.23 -18.02
CA LYS A 172 1.10 3.67 -17.79
C LYS A 172 2.60 4.02 -17.78
N VAL A 173 3.51 3.04 -17.89
CA VAL A 173 4.93 3.28 -18.23
C VAL A 173 5.10 3.64 -19.71
N LEU A 174 4.23 3.11 -20.58
CA LEU A 174 4.36 3.17 -22.06
C LEU A 174 3.25 3.99 -22.74
N ASP A 175 2.13 4.21 -22.06
CA ASP A 175 0.93 4.85 -22.59
C ASP A 175 1.12 6.35 -22.87
N LYS A 176 0.95 6.73 -24.14
CA LYS A 176 0.89 8.14 -24.59
C LYS A 176 -0.55 8.67 -24.62
N GLY A 177 -1.50 7.88 -24.12
CA GLY A 177 -2.94 8.13 -24.15
C GLY A 177 -3.42 9.32 -23.30
N PRO A 178 -4.56 9.94 -23.67
CA PRO A 178 -5.01 11.20 -23.08
C PRO A 178 -5.94 11.06 -21.85
N ASP A 179 -6.07 9.86 -21.26
CA ASP A 179 -6.79 9.62 -20.00
C ASP A 179 -5.78 9.35 -18.86
N PRO A 180 -5.98 9.89 -17.65
CA PRO A 180 -5.04 9.72 -16.54
C PRO A 180 -5.01 8.30 -15.94
N LEU A 181 -6.03 7.46 -16.17
CA LEU A 181 -6.12 6.11 -15.56
C LEU A 181 -6.05 4.99 -16.59
N LEU A 182 -6.89 5.04 -17.63
CA LEU A 182 -7.01 3.95 -18.58
C LEU A 182 -6.00 4.10 -19.74
N PRO A 183 -5.35 3.01 -20.19
CA PRO A 183 -4.43 3.05 -21.32
C PRO A 183 -5.15 3.13 -22.66
N SER A 184 -4.51 3.77 -23.65
CA SER A 184 -5.11 3.94 -24.99
C SER A 184 -4.13 4.15 -26.15
N ASP A 185 -2.84 4.40 -25.90
CA ASP A 185 -1.78 4.48 -26.91
C ASP A 185 -0.49 3.84 -26.38
N CYS A 186 -0.47 2.50 -26.31
CA CYS A 186 0.66 1.69 -25.86
C CYS A 186 1.24 0.84 -27.00
N ASP A 187 2.57 0.84 -27.13
CA ASP A 187 3.34 -0.10 -27.95
C ASP A 187 4.35 -0.85 -27.06
N PRO A 188 4.38 -2.20 -27.03
CA PRO A 188 3.49 -3.13 -27.74
C PRO A 188 2.08 -3.17 -27.12
N ILE A 189 1.07 -3.46 -27.93
CA ILE A 189 -0.35 -3.62 -27.49
C ILE A 189 -0.52 -4.68 -26.39
N ILE A 190 0.19 -5.80 -26.51
CA ILE A 190 0.15 -6.91 -25.53
C ILE A 190 0.99 -6.52 -24.30
N SER A 191 0.35 -6.53 -23.13
CA SER A 191 1.02 -6.31 -21.84
C SER A 191 1.85 -7.51 -21.42
N ARG A 192 3.13 -7.26 -21.12
CA ARG A 192 4.04 -8.31 -20.61
C ARG A 192 3.64 -8.76 -19.20
N SER A 193 3.16 -7.84 -18.37
CA SER A 193 2.65 -8.15 -17.02
C SER A 193 1.39 -9.01 -17.07
N MET A 194 0.34 -8.59 -17.79
CA MET A 194 -0.91 -9.36 -17.88
C MET A 194 -0.68 -10.74 -18.51
N PHE A 195 0.10 -10.81 -19.60
CA PHE A 195 0.43 -12.09 -20.24
C PHE A 195 1.16 -13.03 -19.27
N ARG A 196 2.25 -12.57 -18.62
CA ARG A 196 3.03 -13.33 -17.64
C ARG A 196 2.15 -13.88 -16.52
N GLU A 197 1.26 -13.07 -15.97
CA GLU A 197 0.43 -13.46 -14.83
C GLU A 197 -0.69 -14.43 -15.22
N VAL A 198 -1.38 -14.20 -16.34
CA VAL A 198 -2.41 -15.12 -16.84
C VAL A 198 -1.80 -16.47 -17.20
N MET A 199 -0.62 -16.49 -17.84
CA MET A 199 0.09 -17.73 -18.18
C MET A 199 0.59 -18.52 -16.95
N ASN A 200 0.90 -17.84 -15.84
CA ASN A 200 1.34 -18.51 -14.61
C ASN A 200 0.24 -19.34 -13.93
N ASP A 201 -1.03 -18.96 -14.10
CA ASP A 201 -2.21 -19.67 -13.58
C ASP A 201 -2.81 -20.68 -14.58
N ILE A 202 -2.09 -21.00 -15.66
CA ILE A 202 -2.48 -22.01 -16.67
C ILE A 202 -1.67 -23.32 -16.48
N PRO A 203 -2.28 -24.50 -16.64
CA PRO A 203 -3.69 -24.78 -16.98
C PRO A 203 -4.60 -24.78 -15.73
N ILE A 204 -4.02 -24.65 -14.53
CA ILE A 204 -4.72 -24.31 -13.29
C ILE A 204 -3.82 -23.43 -12.42
N ARG A 205 -4.46 -22.50 -11.69
CA ARG A 205 -3.85 -21.75 -10.61
C ARG A 205 -3.39 -22.68 -9.49
N LEU A 206 -2.13 -22.52 -9.05
CA LEU A 206 -1.64 -23.25 -7.87
C LEU A 206 -1.97 -22.50 -6.59
N SER A 207 -2.51 -23.22 -5.60
CA SER A 207 -2.70 -22.73 -4.24
C SER A 207 -1.56 -23.18 -3.32
N ARG A 208 -1.31 -22.42 -2.24
CA ARG A 208 -0.36 -22.84 -1.19
C ARG A 208 -0.92 -24.05 -0.43
N ILE A 209 -0.22 -25.17 -0.51
CA ILE A 209 -0.63 -26.45 0.10
C ILE A 209 -0.21 -26.52 1.58
N LYS A 210 -1.18 -26.81 2.45
CA LYS A 210 -0.96 -27.12 3.86
C LYS A 210 -0.77 -28.64 4.05
N TYR A 211 -1.68 -29.46 3.53
CA TYR A 211 -1.79 -30.90 3.88
C TYR A 211 -1.44 -31.87 2.73
N LYS A 212 -1.03 -33.11 3.06
CA LYS A 212 -0.72 -34.19 2.09
C LYS A 212 -1.84 -34.41 1.04
N GLU A 213 -3.09 -34.45 1.50
CA GLU A 213 -4.24 -34.67 0.61
C GLU A 213 -4.54 -33.49 -0.32
N GLU A 214 -4.14 -32.26 0.03
CA GLU A 214 -4.21 -31.12 -0.88
C GLU A 214 -3.15 -31.23 -1.98
N ALA A 215 -1.92 -31.67 -1.63
CA ALA A 215 -0.84 -31.92 -2.59
C ALA A 215 -1.26 -32.97 -3.62
N ARG A 216 -1.75 -34.13 -3.15
CA ARG A 216 -2.26 -35.22 -3.99
C ARG A 216 -3.38 -34.74 -4.94
N LYS A 217 -4.31 -33.92 -4.44
CA LYS A 217 -5.41 -33.34 -5.24
C LYS A 217 -4.93 -32.30 -6.25
N LEU A 218 -3.96 -31.44 -5.91
CA LEU A 218 -3.43 -30.44 -6.84
C LEU A 218 -2.62 -31.09 -7.96
N LEU A 219 -1.78 -32.08 -7.64
CA LEU A 219 -1.04 -32.87 -8.63
C LEU A 219 -1.98 -33.57 -9.62
N PHE A 220 -3.03 -34.23 -9.13
CA PHE A 220 -4.04 -34.84 -9.98
C PHE A 220 -4.73 -33.82 -10.91
N LYS A 221 -5.22 -32.70 -10.34
CA LYS A 221 -5.88 -31.63 -11.11
C LYS A 221 -4.96 -31.03 -12.16
N TYR A 222 -3.67 -30.85 -11.87
CA TYR A 222 -2.70 -30.31 -12.84
C TYR A 222 -2.50 -31.27 -14.01
N ALA A 223 -2.29 -32.57 -13.73
CA ALA A 223 -2.17 -33.60 -14.77
C ALA A 223 -3.44 -33.71 -15.63
N GLU A 224 -4.62 -33.66 -15.01
CA GLU A 224 -5.92 -33.70 -15.68
C GLU A 224 -6.13 -32.47 -16.57
N ALA A 225 -5.87 -31.26 -16.06
CA ALA A 225 -6.03 -30.02 -16.81
C ALA A 225 -5.02 -29.89 -17.96
N ALA A 226 -3.75 -30.27 -17.75
CA ALA A 226 -2.73 -30.28 -18.79
C ALA A 226 -3.09 -31.27 -19.92
N LYS A 227 -3.54 -32.48 -19.57
CA LYS A 227 -4.02 -33.45 -20.57
C LYS A 227 -5.27 -32.95 -21.29
N LYS A 228 -6.27 -32.43 -20.57
CA LYS A 228 -7.50 -31.88 -21.16
C LYS A 228 -7.21 -30.75 -22.15
N MET A 229 -6.28 -29.85 -21.81
CA MET A 229 -5.89 -28.72 -22.66
C MET A 229 -5.11 -29.17 -23.90
N ILE A 230 -4.16 -30.10 -23.77
CA ILE A 230 -3.43 -30.61 -24.95
C ILE A 230 -4.31 -31.48 -25.85
N ASP A 231 -5.41 -32.06 -25.32
CA ASP A 231 -6.40 -32.76 -26.12
C ASP A 231 -7.33 -31.81 -26.88
N SER A 232 -7.89 -30.78 -26.22
CA SER A 232 -8.90 -29.89 -26.81
C SER A 232 -8.33 -28.79 -27.72
N ARG A 233 -7.04 -28.45 -27.61
CA ARG A 233 -6.41 -27.38 -28.40
C ARG A 233 -5.56 -27.91 -29.56
N ASN A 234 -5.28 -27.03 -30.52
CA ASN A 234 -4.29 -27.27 -31.56
C ASN A 234 -2.91 -27.39 -30.90
N ALA A 235 -2.21 -28.50 -31.15
CA ALA A 235 -0.94 -28.85 -30.52
C ALA A 235 -0.11 -29.68 -31.50
N THR A 236 1.22 -29.49 -31.52
CA THR A 236 2.09 -30.36 -32.34
C THR A 236 2.00 -31.82 -31.89
N PRO A 237 2.21 -32.80 -32.78
CA PRO A 237 2.17 -34.23 -32.41
C PRO A 237 3.08 -34.56 -31.23
N ASP A 238 4.29 -34.00 -31.22
CA ASP A 238 5.25 -34.19 -30.12
C ASP A 238 4.78 -33.57 -28.81
N SER A 239 4.26 -32.34 -28.83
CA SER A 239 3.68 -31.71 -27.63
C SER A 239 2.52 -32.53 -27.07
N ARG A 240 1.65 -33.06 -27.94
CA ARG A 240 0.53 -33.93 -27.56
C ARG A 240 1.03 -35.24 -26.96
N LYS A 241 2.09 -35.84 -27.53
CA LYS A 241 2.72 -37.07 -27.02
C LYS A 241 3.38 -36.85 -25.64
N VAL A 242 4.20 -35.81 -25.50
CA VAL A 242 4.93 -35.50 -24.26
C VAL A 242 3.98 -35.19 -23.12
N VAL A 243 3.00 -34.29 -23.30
CA VAL A 243 2.07 -33.90 -22.23
C VAL A 243 1.17 -35.07 -21.83
N LYS A 244 0.65 -35.85 -22.79
CA LYS A 244 -0.16 -37.04 -22.46
C LYS A 244 0.63 -38.07 -21.66
N TRP A 245 1.83 -38.42 -22.11
CA TRP A 245 2.64 -39.43 -21.45
C TRP A 245 2.99 -39.04 -20.01
N ASN A 246 3.45 -37.80 -19.78
CA ASN A 246 3.78 -37.32 -18.44
C ASN A 246 2.54 -37.22 -17.52
N ALA A 247 1.39 -36.77 -18.05
CA ALA A 247 0.14 -36.72 -17.28
C ALA A 247 -0.38 -38.12 -16.93
N GLU A 248 -0.30 -39.07 -17.86
CA GLU A 248 -0.72 -40.45 -17.66
C GLU A 248 0.20 -41.21 -16.70
N ASP A 249 1.52 -41.04 -16.80
CA ASP A 249 2.47 -41.57 -15.80
C ASP A 249 2.23 -40.96 -14.40
N THR A 250 1.90 -39.66 -14.33
CA THR A 250 1.52 -39.01 -13.08
C THR A 250 0.29 -39.67 -12.46
N MET A 251 -0.79 -39.84 -13.25
CA MET A 251 -2.02 -40.51 -12.82
C MET A 251 -1.83 -41.99 -12.50
N ASN A 252 -0.96 -42.70 -13.23
CA ASN A 252 -0.70 -44.12 -13.03
C ASN A 252 0.06 -44.37 -11.73
N TRP A 253 1.09 -43.57 -11.42
CA TRP A 253 1.75 -43.59 -10.11
C TRP A 253 0.80 -43.19 -8.98
N LEU A 254 -0.05 -42.17 -9.17
CA LEU A 254 -1.08 -41.79 -8.18
C LEU A 254 -2.04 -42.95 -7.83
N ARG A 255 -2.30 -43.88 -8.76
CA ARG A 255 -3.10 -45.09 -8.50
C ARG A 255 -2.32 -46.26 -7.88
N ARG A 256 -0.98 -46.20 -7.89
CA ARG A 256 -0.10 -47.24 -7.32
C ARG A 256 0.37 -46.85 -5.92
N ASP A 257 0.96 -45.66 -5.80
CA ASP A 257 1.52 -45.15 -4.55
C ASP A 257 0.47 -44.45 -3.70
N HIS A 258 0.34 -44.96 -2.47
CA HIS A 258 -0.52 -44.44 -1.40
C HIS A 258 0.33 -43.97 -0.20
N SER A 259 1.58 -44.44 -0.12
CA SER A 259 2.59 -44.12 0.88
C SER A 259 3.10 -42.69 0.75
N ALA A 260 3.40 -42.23 -0.48
CA ALA A 260 4.00 -40.94 -0.84
C ALA A 260 3.65 -39.78 0.10
N SER A 261 4.69 -39.06 0.55
CA SER A 261 4.64 -37.90 1.45
C SER A 261 3.96 -36.70 0.80
N LYS A 262 3.86 -35.57 1.53
CA LYS A 262 3.41 -34.31 0.93
C LYS A 262 4.45 -33.80 -0.07
N GLU A 263 5.72 -34.00 0.25
CA GLU A 263 6.89 -33.52 -0.45
C GLU A 263 7.04 -34.28 -1.79
N ASP A 264 6.87 -35.60 -1.80
CA ASP A 264 6.84 -36.42 -3.03
C ASP A 264 5.78 -35.91 -4.04
N TYR A 265 4.61 -35.45 -3.57
CA TYR A 265 3.58 -34.87 -4.43
C TYR A 265 3.95 -33.48 -4.96
N MET A 266 4.75 -32.70 -4.22
CA MET A 266 5.24 -31.40 -4.65
C MET A 266 6.36 -31.53 -5.68
N ASP A 267 7.34 -32.39 -5.43
CA ASP A 267 8.48 -32.63 -6.32
C ASP A 267 8.00 -33.21 -7.66
N ARG A 268 7.02 -34.13 -7.62
CA ARG A 268 6.38 -34.66 -8.82
C ARG A 268 5.53 -33.60 -9.55
N LEU A 269 4.91 -32.66 -8.83
CA LEU A 269 4.20 -31.53 -9.45
C LEU A 269 5.19 -30.58 -10.15
N GLU A 270 6.32 -30.25 -9.52
CA GLU A 270 7.36 -29.44 -10.15
C GLU A 270 7.94 -30.14 -11.37
N HIS A 271 8.27 -31.43 -11.28
CA HIS A 271 8.71 -32.22 -12.42
C HIS A 271 7.69 -32.19 -13.57
N LEU A 272 6.41 -32.41 -13.27
CA LEU A 272 5.33 -32.38 -14.26
C LEU A 272 5.17 -30.98 -14.89
N ARG A 273 5.32 -29.89 -14.11
CA ARG A 273 5.36 -28.52 -14.64
C ARG A 273 6.58 -28.29 -15.53
N LYS A 274 7.75 -28.83 -15.19
CA LYS A 274 8.98 -28.70 -15.97
C LYS A 274 8.90 -29.41 -17.32
N GLN A 275 8.26 -30.59 -17.36
CA GLN A 275 8.04 -31.34 -18.61
C GLN A 275 6.89 -30.76 -19.45
N CYS A 276 5.72 -30.54 -18.85
CA CYS A 276 4.52 -30.13 -19.60
C CYS A 276 4.43 -28.62 -19.84
N GLY A 277 5.04 -27.80 -18.98
CA GLY A 277 4.90 -26.34 -18.98
C GLY A 277 5.19 -25.68 -20.33
N PRO A 278 6.33 -25.94 -21.00
CA PRO A 278 6.62 -25.34 -22.30
C PRO A 278 5.56 -25.66 -23.37
N HIS A 279 5.04 -26.89 -23.37
CA HIS A 279 4.00 -27.35 -24.31
C HIS A 279 2.63 -26.75 -24.00
N VAL A 280 2.25 -26.66 -22.72
CA VAL A 280 1.02 -26.00 -22.27
C VAL A 280 1.05 -24.51 -22.58
N THR A 281 2.18 -23.84 -22.31
CA THR A 281 2.45 -22.45 -22.68
C THR A 281 2.29 -22.22 -24.18
N ALA A 282 2.86 -23.10 -25.02
CA ALA A 282 2.76 -22.98 -26.48
C ALA A 282 1.30 -23.04 -26.99
N VAL A 283 0.43 -23.87 -26.40
CA VAL A 283 -0.97 -23.99 -26.83
C VAL A 283 -1.95 -23.01 -26.15
N ALA A 284 -1.48 -22.25 -25.17
CA ALA A 284 -2.26 -21.19 -24.51
C ALA A 284 -1.92 -19.78 -25.02
N LYS A 285 -0.69 -19.58 -25.54
CA LYS A 285 -0.13 -18.29 -25.95
C LYS A 285 -1.14 -17.40 -26.71
N ASP A 286 -1.56 -17.82 -27.91
CA ASP A 286 -2.38 -17.01 -28.81
C ASP A 286 -3.73 -16.59 -28.19
N SER A 287 -4.29 -17.46 -27.33
CA SER A 287 -5.53 -17.20 -26.62
C SER A 287 -5.37 -16.07 -25.59
N VAL A 288 -4.26 -16.11 -24.83
CA VAL A 288 -3.91 -15.13 -23.78
C VAL A 288 -3.39 -13.81 -24.36
N GLU A 289 -2.61 -13.84 -25.44
CA GLU A 289 -2.32 -12.64 -26.25
C GLU A 289 -3.61 -12.00 -26.75
N GLY A 290 -4.60 -12.81 -27.13
CA GLY A 290 -5.95 -12.37 -27.46
C GLY A 290 -6.76 -11.80 -26.28
N ILE A 291 -6.54 -12.24 -25.03
CA ILE A 291 -7.13 -11.61 -23.83
C ILE A 291 -6.53 -10.21 -23.66
N CYS A 292 -5.20 -10.12 -23.64
CA CYS A 292 -4.47 -8.86 -23.45
C CYS A 292 -4.86 -7.82 -24.50
N THR A 293 -4.85 -8.23 -25.77
CA THR A 293 -5.23 -7.40 -26.93
C THR A 293 -6.69 -6.94 -26.84
N LYS A 294 -7.62 -7.83 -26.45
CA LYS A 294 -9.04 -7.48 -26.35
C LYS A 294 -9.30 -6.49 -25.22
N ILE A 295 -8.68 -6.67 -24.05
CA ILE A 295 -8.81 -5.73 -22.92
C ILE A 295 -8.21 -4.37 -23.24
N TYR A 296 -7.03 -4.32 -23.87
CA TYR A 296 -6.46 -3.06 -24.36
C TYR A 296 -7.44 -2.31 -25.29
N HIS A 297 -7.97 -2.96 -26.33
CA HIS A 297 -8.88 -2.28 -27.27
C HIS A 297 -10.23 -1.88 -26.65
N ILE A 298 -10.75 -2.59 -25.64
CA ILE A 298 -11.93 -2.11 -24.88
C ILE A 298 -11.55 -0.88 -24.04
N SER A 299 -10.33 -0.82 -23.50
CA SER A 299 -9.83 0.38 -22.80
C SER A 299 -9.73 1.59 -23.74
N VAL A 300 -9.16 1.42 -24.94
CA VAL A 300 -9.10 2.47 -26.00
C VAL A 300 -10.51 3.00 -26.32
N GLU A 301 -11.49 2.11 -26.47
CA GLU A 301 -12.90 2.46 -26.71
C GLU A 301 -13.49 3.27 -25.54
N TYR A 302 -13.21 2.87 -24.31
CA TYR A 302 -13.72 3.53 -23.10
C TYR A 302 -13.06 4.90 -22.89
N VAL A 303 -11.75 5.04 -23.13
CA VAL A 303 -11.03 6.31 -23.12
C VAL A 303 -11.65 7.29 -24.12
N ARG A 304 -11.97 6.86 -25.34
CA ARG A 304 -12.60 7.74 -26.34
C ARG A 304 -13.95 8.26 -25.86
N ARG A 305 -14.78 7.41 -25.23
CA ARG A 305 -16.08 7.80 -24.65
C ARG A 305 -15.93 8.77 -23.47
N ILE A 306 -14.93 8.57 -22.60
CA ILE A 306 -14.63 9.48 -21.49
C ILE A 306 -14.15 10.83 -22.04
N ARG A 307 -13.22 10.83 -23.00
CA ARG A 307 -12.67 12.04 -23.62
C ARG A 307 -13.76 12.85 -24.34
N GLN A 308 -14.63 12.20 -25.12
CA GLN A 308 -15.74 12.86 -25.83
C GLN A 308 -16.76 13.49 -24.86
N ALA A 309 -17.12 12.79 -23.78
CA ALA A 309 -18.01 13.32 -22.75
C ALA A 309 -17.37 14.51 -22.01
N HIS A 310 -16.09 14.40 -21.67
CA HIS A 310 -15.36 15.46 -20.99
C HIS A 310 -15.16 16.70 -21.89
N GLN A 311 -14.80 16.52 -23.16
CA GLN A 311 -14.77 17.61 -24.14
C GLN A 311 -16.13 18.26 -24.35
N THR A 312 -17.23 17.49 -24.26
CA THR A 312 -18.59 18.04 -24.33
C THR A 312 -18.94 18.88 -23.10
N LEU A 313 -18.47 18.49 -21.91
CA LEU A 313 -18.64 19.24 -20.67
C LEU A 313 -17.79 20.53 -20.62
N LEU A 314 -16.65 20.55 -21.32
CA LEU A 314 -15.72 21.68 -21.38
C LEU A 314 -15.95 22.63 -22.58
N LYS A 315 -17.05 22.48 -23.33
CA LYS A 315 -17.32 23.32 -24.53
C LYS A 315 -17.36 24.82 -24.26
N ASP A 316 -17.80 25.21 -23.06
CA ASP A 316 -17.94 26.60 -22.64
C ASP A 316 -16.71 27.10 -21.84
N CYS A 317 -15.66 26.27 -21.73
CA CYS A 317 -14.42 26.63 -21.05
C CYS A 317 -13.42 27.22 -22.04
N ASN A 318 -13.32 28.54 -22.07
CA ASN A 318 -12.31 29.26 -22.87
C ASN A 318 -10.90 28.69 -22.63
N ILE A 319 -10.22 28.34 -23.72
CA ILE A 319 -8.82 27.92 -23.70
C ILE A 319 -7.97 29.16 -23.42
N THR A 320 -7.29 29.19 -22.27
CA THR A 320 -6.24 30.18 -22.02
C THR A 320 -5.04 29.85 -22.91
N GLU A 321 -4.44 30.85 -23.55
CA GLU A 321 -3.20 30.66 -24.31
C GLU A 321 -2.08 30.15 -23.40
N ALA A 322 -1.20 29.30 -23.95
CA ALA A 322 -0.10 28.73 -23.18
C ALA A 322 0.93 29.82 -22.86
N ALA A 323 1.05 30.17 -21.58
CA ALA A 323 2.03 31.14 -21.11
C ALA A 323 3.46 30.69 -21.46
N GLU A 324 4.28 31.64 -21.95
CA GLU A 324 5.68 31.39 -22.29
C GLU A 324 6.46 30.86 -21.08
N VAL A 325 7.15 29.74 -21.26
CA VAL A 325 7.99 29.13 -20.22
C VAL A 325 9.38 29.74 -20.28
N GLN A 326 9.81 30.37 -19.19
CA GLN A 326 11.17 30.86 -19.06
C GLN A 326 12.11 29.68 -18.77
N ASP A 327 13.23 29.56 -19.49
CA ASP A 327 14.24 28.54 -19.16
C ASP A 327 15.06 28.97 -17.92
N ARG A 328 14.46 28.72 -16.75
CA ARG A 328 15.04 29.02 -15.44
C ARG A 328 14.85 27.85 -14.47
N LEU A 329 15.77 27.72 -13.52
CA LEU A 329 15.66 26.78 -12.42
C LEU A 329 14.81 27.37 -11.29
N VAL A 330 13.87 26.58 -10.78
CA VAL A 330 12.93 26.95 -9.71
C VAL A 330 12.70 25.77 -8.76
N TYR A 331 12.36 26.06 -7.50
CA TYR A 331 11.87 25.01 -6.59
C TYR A 331 10.57 24.41 -7.12
N CYS A 332 10.40 23.09 -6.97
CA CYS A 332 9.28 22.39 -7.59
C CYS A 332 7.93 22.83 -7.02
N TYR A 333 6.97 23.11 -7.90
CA TYR A 333 5.60 23.45 -7.57
C TYR A 333 4.63 22.33 -8.00
N PRO A 334 3.44 22.21 -7.40
CA PRO A 334 2.44 21.23 -7.83
C PRO A 334 2.05 21.44 -9.29
N VAL A 335 1.78 20.34 -10.01
CA VAL A 335 1.43 20.39 -11.43
C VAL A 335 0.21 21.28 -11.66
N ARG A 336 0.30 22.14 -12.67
CA ARG A 336 -0.77 23.07 -13.09
C ARG A 336 -1.45 22.50 -14.33
N LEU A 337 -2.73 22.79 -14.50
CA LEU A 337 -3.48 22.40 -15.70
C LEU A 337 -3.63 23.62 -16.61
N ALA A 338 -3.50 23.42 -17.93
CA ALA A 338 -3.60 24.50 -18.90
C ALA A 338 -5.04 25.04 -19.03
N LEU A 339 -6.04 24.17 -18.86
CA LEU A 339 -7.45 24.55 -18.92
C LEU A 339 -8.00 24.94 -17.54
N PRO A 340 -8.83 26.00 -17.45
CA PRO A 340 -9.52 26.35 -16.21
C PRO A 340 -10.50 25.24 -15.80
N SER A 341 -10.66 25.00 -14.50
CA SER A 341 -11.64 24.03 -14.02
C SER A 341 -13.07 24.52 -14.26
N PRO A 342 -13.97 23.67 -14.81
CA PRO A 342 -15.37 24.02 -15.01
C PRO A 342 -16.09 24.21 -13.68
N ASN A 343 -17.26 24.86 -13.73
CA ASN A 343 -18.18 25.00 -12.61
C ASN A 343 -18.43 23.63 -11.97
N GLN A 344 -18.08 23.49 -10.70
CA GLN A 344 -18.16 22.21 -9.99
C GLN A 344 -19.58 21.99 -9.46
N PRO A 345 -20.10 20.76 -9.51
CA PRO A 345 -21.41 20.44 -8.99
C PRO A 345 -21.33 20.27 -7.47
N ARG A 346 -22.45 20.50 -6.79
CA ARG A 346 -22.54 20.31 -5.33
C ARG A 346 -22.26 18.84 -4.98
N VAL A 347 -21.29 18.64 -4.09
CA VAL A 347 -21.05 17.40 -3.36
C VAL A 347 -21.54 17.61 -1.93
N GLU A 348 -22.25 16.63 -1.39
CA GLU A 348 -22.70 16.62 0.00
C GLU A 348 -21.59 16.07 0.89
N LEU A 349 -21.38 16.68 2.06
CA LEU A 349 -20.47 16.19 3.09
C LEU A 349 -21.25 16.01 4.39
N HIS A 350 -21.14 14.83 4.99
CA HIS A 350 -21.55 14.58 6.37
C HIS A 350 -20.47 13.75 7.09
N PHE A 351 -20.51 13.71 8.42
CA PHE A 351 -19.57 12.96 9.24
C PHE A 351 -20.28 11.81 9.97
N GLU A 352 -19.76 10.59 9.79
CA GLU A 352 -20.17 9.39 10.52
C GLU A 352 -19.06 9.03 11.50
N ASN A 353 -19.23 9.38 12.78
CA ASN A 353 -18.18 9.30 13.80
C ASN A 353 -16.91 10.08 13.35
N ASP A 354 -15.78 9.38 13.16
CA ASP A 354 -14.52 9.96 12.69
C ASP A 354 -14.29 9.76 11.17
N ILE A 355 -15.35 9.53 10.39
CA ILE A 355 -15.28 9.37 8.93
C ILE A 355 -16.02 10.52 8.24
N ALA A 356 -15.34 11.19 7.32
CA ALA A 356 -15.94 12.10 6.35
C ALA A 356 -16.56 11.28 5.21
N CYS A 357 -17.87 11.42 5.01
CA CYS A 357 -18.62 10.79 3.94
C CYS A 357 -18.98 11.87 2.90
N LEU A 358 -18.46 11.75 1.68
CA LEU A 358 -18.76 12.67 0.58
C LEU A 358 -19.68 11.97 -0.45
N ARG A 359 -20.81 12.59 -0.81
CA ARG A 359 -21.80 12.02 -1.73
C ARG A 359 -22.01 12.86 -2.98
N TYR A 360 -22.03 12.21 -4.14
CA TYR A 360 -22.42 12.80 -5.43
C TYR A 360 -23.36 11.86 -6.18
N LYS A 361 -24.53 12.34 -6.62
CA LYS A 361 -25.55 11.54 -7.34
C LYS A 361 -25.81 10.15 -6.71
N GLY A 362 -25.92 10.10 -5.38
CA GLY A 362 -26.10 8.87 -4.60
C GLY A 362 -24.79 8.17 -4.20
N GLU A 363 -23.77 8.20 -5.06
CA GLU A 363 -22.47 7.53 -4.87
C GLU A 363 -21.66 8.19 -3.75
N MET A 364 -21.26 7.39 -2.76
CA MET A 364 -20.51 7.84 -1.58
C MET A 364 -19.03 7.42 -1.67
N VAL A 365 -18.14 8.30 -1.24
CA VAL A 365 -16.74 7.99 -0.90
C VAL A 365 -16.49 8.34 0.57
N LYS A 366 -15.52 7.66 1.21
CA LYS A 366 -15.23 7.79 2.64
C LYS A 366 -13.74 8.08 2.87
N VAL A 367 -13.42 8.93 3.85
CA VAL A 367 -12.06 9.25 4.31
C VAL A 367 -12.08 9.50 5.81
N ASN A 368 -11.09 9.01 6.56
CA ASN A 368 -10.94 9.30 8.00
C ASN A 368 -10.76 10.81 8.23
N ARG A 369 -11.34 11.36 9.30
CA ARG A 369 -11.39 12.81 9.59
C ARG A 369 -10.01 13.47 9.61
N GLY A 370 -9.01 12.80 10.16
CA GLY A 370 -7.62 13.27 10.13
C GLY A 370 -7.06 13.40 8.72
N TYR A 371 -7.39 12.48 7.81
CA TYR A 371 -6.98 12.55 6.39
C TYR A 371 -7.81 13.55 5.59
N PHE A 372 -9.08 13.77 5.94
CA PHE A 372 -9.85 14.90 5.39
C PHE A 372 -9.19 16.25 5.75
N ALA A 373 -8.75 16.42 7.00
CA ALA A 373 -7.98 17.59 7.41
C ALA A 373 -6.60 17.69 6.72
N LYS A 374 -5.90 16.56 6.52
CA LYS A 374 -4.67 16.53 5.69
C LYS A 374 -4.92 17.05 4.28
N LEU A 375 -6.00 16.60 3.63
CA LEU A 375 -6.38 17.05 2.30
C LEU A 375 -6.73 18.54 2.26
N GLU A 376 -7.37 19.09 3.32
CA GLU A 376 -7.61 20.53 3.44
C GLU A 376 -6.30 21.34 3.53
N LEU A 377 -5.32 20.88 4.31
CA LEU A 377 -3.99 21.50 4.40
C LEU A 377 -3.24 21.41 3.08
N LEU A 378 -3.16 20.21 2.47
CA LEU A 378 -2.55 20.01 1.16
C LEU A 378 -3.18 20.91 0.09
N TYR A 379 -4.51 21.06 0.09
CA TYR A 379 -5.22 21.96 -0.81
C TYR A 379 -4.86 23.42 -0.56
N ARG A 380 -4.81 23.86 0.72
CA ARG A 380 -4.41 25.21 1.12
C ARG A 380 -2.99 25.58 0.68
N TYR A 381 -2.05 24.64 0.70
CA TYR A 381 -0.67 24.89 0.23
C TYR A 381 -0.52 24.77 -1.30
N SER A 382 -1.40 24.03 -1.99
CA SER A 382 -1.16 23.61 -3.38
C SER A 382 -2.11 24.24 -4.40
N CYS A 383 -3.38 24.44 -4.06
CA CYS A 383 -4.40 24.93 -4.96
C CYS A 383 -4.37 26.47 -5.04
N ILE A 384 -4.32 27.01 -6.27
CA ILE A 384 -4.25 28.44 -6.54
C ILE A 384 -5.47 29.00 -7.30
N ASP A 385 -6.35 28.13 -7.84
CA ASP A 385 -7.52 28.53 -8.63
C ASP A 385 -8.84 28.48 -7.84
N ASP A 386 -8.77 28.27 -6.52
CA ASP A 386 -9.93 28.16 -5.62
C ASP A 386 -9.64 28.75 -4.22
N PRO A 387 -9.41 30.07 -4.10
CA PRO A 387 -9.11 30.71 -2.81
C PRO A 387 -10.28 30.68 -1.81
N ARG A 388 -11.49 30.28 -2.25
CA ARG A 388 -12.71 30.19 -1.42
C ARG A 388 -13.11 28.75 -1.07
N PHE A 389 -12.35 27.75 -1.52
CA PHE A 389 -12.62 26.32 -1.30
C PHE A 389 -13.98 25.85 -1.88
N GLU A 390 -14.47 26.52 -2.92
CA GLU A 390 -15.76 26.25 -3.59
C GLU A 390 -15.70 24.98 -4.45
N LYS A 391 -14.51 24.60 -4.92
CA LYS A 391 -14.25 23.37 -5.71
C LYS A 391 -13.74 22.21 -4.83
N PHE A 392 -13.42 22.48 -3.57
CA PHE A 392 -12.70 21.56 -2.66
C PHE A 392 -13.38 20.20 -2.48
N LEU A 393 -14.67 20.18 -2.09
CA LEU A 393 -15.40 18.92 -1.86
C LEU A 393 -15.53 18.08 -3.13
N SER A 394 -15.77 18.73 -4.27
CA SER A 394 -15.89 18.08 -5.57
C SER A 394 -14.55 17.47 -6.04
N ARG A 395 -13.43 18.16 -5.76
CA ARG A 395 -12.07 17.66 -6.01
C ARG A 395 -11.68 16.52 -5.05
N ILE A 396 -12.03 16.56 -3.76
CA ILE A 396 -11.85 15.41 -2.86
C ILE A 396 -12.69 14.21 -3.33
N TRP A 397 -13.94 14.42 -3.74
CA TRP A 397 -14.77 13.31 -4.24
C TRP A 397 -14.13 12.67 -5.48
N CYS A 398 -13.62 13.48 -6.43
CA CYS A 398 -12.89 12.98 -7.60
C CYS A 398 -11.63 12.21 -7.21
N LEU A 399 -10.79 12.77 -6.32
CA LEU A 399 -9.57 12.14 -5.81
C LEU A 399 -9.85 10.75 -5.22
N VAL A 400 -10.76 10.66 -4.25
CA VAL A 400 -11.01 9.42 -3.52
C VAL A 400 -11.68 8.39 -4.45
N LYS A 401 -12.59 8.83 -5.33
CA LYS A 401 -13.19 7.94 -6.34
C LYS A 401 -12.14 7.43 -7.34
N ARG A 402 -11.18 8.27 -7.76
CA ARG A 402 -10.08 7.87 -8.64
C ARG A 402 -9.24 6.75 -8.02
N TYR A 403 -8.81 6.91 -6.76
CA TYR A 403 -8.03 5.89 -6.06
C TYR A 403 -8.83 4.61 -5.77
N GLN A 404 -10.11 4.71 -5.38
CA GLN A 404 -11.01 3.55 -5.30
C GLN A 404 -11.09 2.80 -6.64
N VAL A 405 -11.19 3.49 -7.77
CA VAL A 405 -11.30 2.84 -9.09
C VAL A 405 -9.97 2.24 -9.56
N MET A 406 -8.84 2.86 -9.20
CA MET A 406 -7.50 2.31 -9.43
C MET A 406 -7.28 0.99 -8.69
N PHE A 407 -7.64 0.92 -7.41
CA PHE A 407 -7.49 -0.29 -6.59
C PHE A 407 -8.56 -1.33 -6.89
N GLY A 408 -9.80 -0.91 -7.08
CA GLY A 408 -10.95 -1.77 -7.35
C GLY A 408 -11.96 -1.79 -6.20
N ALA A 409 -12.79 -2.83 -6.16
CA ALA A 409 -13.94 -2.92 -5.25
C ALA A 409 -13.95 -4.22 -4.41
N GLY A 410 -13.02 -5.13 -4.65
CA GLY A 410 -12.84 -6.33 -3.84
C GLY A 410 -12.31 -6.01 -2.44
N VAL A 411 -12.65 -6.85 -1.46
CA VAL A 411 -12.06 -6.77 -0.12
C VAL A 411 -10.55 -7.00 -0.26
N ASN A 412 -9.76 -6.07 0.30
CA ASN A 412 -8.30 -6.00 0.20
C ASN A 412 -7.72 -5.82 -1.23
N GLU A 413 -8.53 -5.51 -2.25
CA GLU A 413 -8.02 -5.19 -3.60
C GLU A 413 -7.14 -3.92 -3.55
N GLY A 414 -6.01 -3.93 -4.22
CA GLY A 414 -5.02 -2.84 -4.21
C GLY A 414 -4.16 -2.70 -2.94
N MET A 415 -4.53 -3.31 -1.80
CA MET A 415 -3.79 -3.20 -0.53
C MET A 415 -2.33 -3.63 -0.63
N GLY A 416 -2.04 -4.59 -1.50
CA GLY A 416 -0.70 -5.14 -1.73
C GLY A 416 0.13 -4.41 -2.79
N LEU A 417 -0.31 -3.27 -3.34
CA LEU A 417 0.41 -2.56 -4.40
C LEU A 417 1.52 -1.64 -3.89
N GLN A 418 1.35 -1.04 -2.70
CA GLN A 418 2.31 -0.16 -2.05
C GLN A 418 1.96 0.02 -0.56
N GLY A 419 2.96 -0.04 0.32
CA GLY A 419 2.87 0.45 1.71
C GLY A 419 3.77 1.68 1.89
N ALA A 420 3.42 2.62 2.75
CA ALA A 420 4.25 3.80 3.03
C ALA A 420 5.27 3.52 4.15
N LEU A 421 6.43 4.18 4.16
CA LEU A 421 7.42 3.98 5.23
C LEU A 421 6.89 4.48 6.60
N PRO A 422 7.33 3.91 7.74
CA PRO A 422 6.99 4.41 9.07
C PRO A 422 7.36 5.89 9.27
N VAL A 423 6.62 6.60 10.12
CA VAL A 423 6.86 8.02 10.41
C VAL A 423 8.30 8.30 10.88
N PRO A 424 8.90 7.54 11.83
CA PRO A 424 10.29 7.76 12.26
C PRO A 424 11.33 7.56 11.15
N VAL A 425 11.03 6.75 10.13
CA VAL A 425 11.93 6.53 8.98
C VAL A 425 11.94 7.77 8.10
N PHE A 426 10.79 8.39 7.83
CA PHE A 426 10.71 9.67 7.13
C PHE A 426 11.38 10.82 7.91
N GLU A 427 11.21 10.87 9.23
CA GLU A 427 11.88 11.85 10.11
C GLU A 427 13.41 11.76 10.00
N VAL A 428 13.97 10.56 10.06
CA VAL A 428 15.44 10.36 9.91
C VAL A 428 15.91 10.59 8.46
N LEU A 429 15.11 10.21 7.45
CA LEU A 429 15.41 10.50 6.04
C LEU A 429 15.53 12.01 5.79
N ASN A 430 14.63 12.81 6.37
CA ASN A 430 14.73 14.27 6.32
C ASN A 430 15.94 14.78 7.11
N LYS A 431 16.08 14.39 8.38
CA LYS A 431 17.12 14.87 9.30
C LYS A 431 18.54 14.61 8.78
N GLN A 432 18.82 13.39 8.31
CA GLN A 432 20.19 12.94 8.01
C GLN A 432 20.56 13.05 6.53
N PHE A 433 19.61 12.83 5.63
CA PHE A 433 19.85 12.81 4.19
C PHE A 433 19.14 13.95 3.45
N GLY A 434 18.54 14.89 4.18
CA GLY A 434 17.86 16.05 3.61
C GLY A 434 16.66 15.70 2.74
N VAL A 435 16.11 14.48 2.83
CA VAL A 435 14.98 14.07 1.99
C VAL A 435 13.79 14.98 2.23
N SER A 436 13.24 15.54 1.15
CA SER A 436 12.10 16.47 1.24
C SER A 436 10.91 16.06 0.38
N PHE A 437 11.00 14.93 -0.34
CA PHE A 437 10.11 14.60 -1.45
C PHE A 437 9.98 13.08 -1.64
N GLU A 438 8.77 12.59 -1.90
CA GLU A 438 8.48 11.18 -2.24
C GLU A 438 8.31 11.00 -3.76
N CYS A 439 9.09 10.12 -4.40
CA CYS A 439 8.97 9.85 -5.83
C CYS A 439 7.69 9.07 -6.18
N PHE A 440 7.13 8.31 -5.24
CA PHE A 440 5.94 7.48 -5.48
C PHE A 440 4.98 7.60 -4.31
N ALA A 441 4.01 8.52 -4.41
CA ALA A 441 2.98 8.68 -3.39
C ALA A 441 1.63 9.11 -3.99
N SER A 442 0.75 9.59 -3.12
CA SER A 442 -0.57 10.13 -3.37
C SER A 442 -0.89 11.15 -2.28
N PRO A 443 -1.87 12.05 -2.49
CA PRO A 443 -2.36 12.92 -1.41
C PRO A 443 -2.84 12.14 -0.16
N LEU A 444 -3.27 10.89 -0.36
CA LEU A 444 -3.78 9.99 0.69
C LEU A 444 -2.65 9.33 1.51
N ASN A 445 -1.53 8.95 0.90
CA ASN A 445 -0.44 8.24 1.59
C ASN A 445 0.81 9.09 1.90
N SER A 446 1.02 10.25 1.26
CA SER A 446 2.27 11.02 1.39
C SER A 446 2.63 11.41 2.83
N TYR A 447 3.93 11.48 3.12
CA TYR A 447 4.47 12.13 4.31
C TYR A 447 4.68 13.64 4.08
N PHE A 448 5.23 14.05 2.93
CA PHE A 448 5.50 15.46 2.62
C PHE A 448 4.32 16.15 1.88
N LYS A 449 4.37 17.49 1.80
CA LYS A 449 3.52 18.30 0.89
C LYS A 449 4.05 18.36 -0.57
N GLN A 450 5.09 17.60 -0.89
CA GLN A 450 5.68 17.51 -2.22
C GLN A 450 6.05 16.08 -2.57
N PHE A 451 5.47 15.58 -3.66
CA PHE A 451 5.61 14.20 -4.11
C PHE A 451 5.24 14.09 -5.59
N CYS A 452 5.61 12.98 -6.22
CA CYS A 452 5.04 12.55 -7.50
C CYS A 452 3.94 11.50 -7.28
N SER A 453 2.94 11.48 -8.16
CA SER A 453 1.78 10.57 -8.10
C SER A 453 1.21 10.28 -9.49
N ALA A 454 0.38 9.23 -9.58
CA ALA A 454 -0.16 8.75 -10.85
C ALA A 454 -1.10 9.74 -11.57
N PHE A 455 -1.84 10.59 -10.83
CA PHE A 455 -2.97 11.34 -11.39
C PHE A 455 -2.75 12.86 -11.31
N PRO A 456 -2.01 13.47 -12.25
CA PRO A 456 -1.71 14.91 -12.22
C PRO A 456 -2.96 15.80 -12.25
N ASP A 457 -4.08 15.30 -12.80
CA ASP A 457 -5.34 16.02 -12.90
C ASP A 457 -6.10 16.09 -11.56
N THR A 458 -6.16 15.02 -10.77
CA THR A 458 -6.76 15.05 -9.43
C THR A 458 -5.80 15.56 -8.36
N ASP A 459 -4.53 15.15 -8.43
CA ASP A 459 -3.60 15.22 -7.30
C ASP A 459 -2.79 16.52 -7.28
N GLY A 460 -2.69 17.24 -8.41
CA GLY A 460 -1.98 18.52 -8.49
C GLY A 460 -2.56 19.59 -7.56
N PHE A 461 -3.88 19.55 -7.32
CA PHE A 461 -4.56 20.41 -6.35
C PHE A 461 -4.21 20.09 -4.89
N PHE A 462 -3.56 18.94 -4.63
CA PHE A 462 -3.18 18.46 -3.30
C PHE A 462 -1.68 18.15 -3.17
N GLY A 463 -0.84 18.73 -4.05
CA GLY A 463 0.62 18.71 -3.89
C GLY A 463 1.40 17.81 -4.86
N SER A 464 0.73 17.07 -5.74
CA SER A 464 1.45 16.25 -6.73
C SER A 464 2.21 17.10 -7.75
N ARG A 465 3.41 16.66 -8.11
CA ARG A 465 4.23 17.20 -9.21
C ARG A 465 4.00 16.46 -10.55
N GLY A 466 3.07 15.51 -10.57
CA GLY A 466 2.75 14.60 -11.68
C GLY A 466 3.42 13.23 -11.54
N PRO A 467 3.34 12.36 -12.57
CA PRO A 467 4.02 11.06 -12.58
C PRO A 467 5.54 11.22 -12.58
N PHE A 468 6.24 10.36 -11.84
CA PHE A 468 7.68 10.54 -11.59
C PHE A 468 8.55 10.49 -12.85
N LEU A 469 8.24 9.61 -13.81
CA LEU A 469 8.95 9.54 -15.10
C LEU A 469 8.81 10.84 -15.94
N ASN A 470 7.82 11.68 -15.62
CA ASN A 470 7.61 13.00 -16.25
C ASN A 470 8.13 14.15 -15.35
N PHE A 471 8.90 13.85 -14.30
CA PHE A 471 9.47 14.81 -13.36
C PHE A 471 11.00 14.74 -13.40
N SER A 472 11.64 15.81 -13.87
CA SER A 472 13.09 15.88 -14.08
C SER A 472 13.74 16.91 -13.13
N PRO A 473 14.07 16.53 -11.88
CA PRO A 473 14.81 17.39 -10.98
C PRO A 473 16.27 17.54 -11.42
N ALA A 474 16.79 18.76 -11.31
CA ALA A 474 18.23 19.02 -11.39
C ALA A 474 18.92 18.79 -10.03
N SER A 475 18.24 19.12 -8.93
CA SER A 475 18.77 18.95 -7.57
C SER A 475 17.67 18.50 -6.62
N GLY A 476 18.06 17.87 -5.51
CA GLY A 476 17.18 17.50 -4.40
C GLY A 476 17.59 16.19 -3.75
N SER A 477 16.96 15.88 -2.60
CA SER A 477 17.07 14.57 -1.96
C SER A 477 15.69 13.95 -1.81
N PHE A 478 15.58 12.70 -2.22
CA PHE A 478 14.33 12.03 -2.57
C PHE A 478 14.23 10.64 -1.93
N GLU A 479 13.04 10.31 -1.43
CA GLU A 479 12.64 8.92 -1.13
C GLU A 479 12.02 8.31 -2.39
N ALA A 480 12.21 7.00 -2.59
CA ALA A 480 11.56 6.27 -3.66
C ALA A 480 11.18 4.84 -3.25
N ASN A 481 9.90 4.64 -2.93
CA ASN A 481 9.29 3.35 -2.65
C ASN A 481 8.27 3.01 -3.77
N PRO A 482 8.70 2.51 -4.94
CA PRO A 482 7.83 2.29 -6.09
C PRO A 482 6.81 1.16 -5.84
N PRO A 483 5.59 1.25 -6.41
CA PRO A 483 4.61 0.17 -6.31
C PRO A 483 5.07 -1.08 -7.08
N PHE A 484 4.47 -2.23 -6.75
CA PHE A 484 4.87 -3.54 -7.30
C PHE A 484 4.55 -3.74 -8.80
N CYS A 485 5.35 -3.14 -9.67
CA CYS A 485 5.39 -3.40 -11.11
C CYS A 485 6.86 -3.41 -11.57
N GLU A 486 7.35 -4.54 -12.09
CA GLU A 486 8.76 -4.68 -12.49
C GLU A 486 9.12 -3.76 -13.66
N GLU A 487 8.18 -3.59 -14.59
CA GLU A 487 8.32 -2.70 -15.75
C GLU A 487 8.41 -1.22 -15.33
N LEU A 488 7.72 -0.81 -14.26
CA LEU A 488 7.85 0.53 -13.67
C LEU A 488 9.16 0.69 -12.90
N LYS A 489 9.60 -0.34 -12.16
CA LYS A 489 10.90 -0.31 -11.45
C LYS A 489 12.05 -0.15 -12.44
N ASP A 490 12.05 -0.88 -13.56
CA ASP A 490 13.12 -0.81 -14.56
C ASP A 490 13.19 0.59 -15.22
N ALA A 491 12.03 1.15 -15.59
CA ALA A 491 11.94 2.52 -16.11
C ALA A 491 12.36 3.58 -15.08
N MET A 492 12.01 3.39 -13.80
CA MET A 492 12.44 4.24 -12.70
C MET A 492 13.96 4.23 -12.54
N VAL A 493 14.62 3.07 -12.62
CA VAL A 493 16.10 2.98 -12.51
C VAL A 493 16.77 3.72 -13.67
N THR A 494 16.29 3.53 -14.90
CA THR A 494 16.79 4.30 -16.07
C THR A 494 16.65 5.80 -15.86
N HIS A 495 15.47 6.26 -15.40
CA HIS A 495 15.22 7.68 -15.14
C HIS A 495 16.11 8.25 -14.01
N PHE A 496 16.39 7.48 -12.96
CA PHE A 496 17.37 7.89 -11.95
C PHE A 496 18.77 8.03 -12.54
N GLU A 497 19.24 7.03 -13.31
CA GLU A 497 20.58 7.04 -13.90
C GLU A 497 20.76 8.22 -14.88
N GLU A 498 19.78 8.48 -15.75
CA GLU A 498 19.75 9.64 -16.65
C GLU A 498 19.79 10.99 -15.90
N LEU A 499 19.06 11.12 -14.79
CA LEU A 499 19.04 12.36 -14.00
C LEU A 499 20.34 12.59 -13.22
N LEU A 500 20.93 11.52 -12.70
CA LEU A 500 22.19 11.56 -11.95
C LEU A 500 23.40 11.83 -12.85
N GLU A 501 23.40 11.31 -14.09
CA GLU A 501 24.42 11.60 -15.10
C GLU A 501 24.31 13.03 -15.64
N LYS A 502 23.08 13.51 -15.87
CA LYS A 502 22.81 14.81 -16.51
C LYS A 502 23.01 16.03 -15.60
N SER A 503 23.10 15.84 -14.28
CA SER A 503 23.19 16.95 -13.33
C SER A 503 24.52 16.99 -12.56
N SER A 504 25.13 18.17 -12.51
CA SER A 504 26.23 18.53 -11.62
C SER A 504 25.77 19.01 -10.24
N GLU A 505 24.48 19.34 -10.07
CA GLU A 505 23.93 19.83 -8.81
C GLU A 505 23.68 18.66 -7.83
N PRO A 506 23.67 18.89 -6.50
CA PRO A 506 23.47 17.80 -5.54
C PRO A 506 22.16 17.04 -5.75
N LEU A 507 22.24 15.76 -6.11
CA LEU A 507 21.09 14.91 -6.41
C LEU A 507 21.24 13.52 -5.76
N SER A 508 20.20 13.09 -5.04
CA SER A 508 20.20 11.88 -4.22
C SER A 508 18.84 11.17 -4.21
N PHE A 509 18.83 9.89 -4.56
CA PHE A 509 17.65 9.02 -4.47
C PHE A 509 17.92 7.88 -3.48
N ILE A 510 17.07 7.75 -2.46
CA ILE A 510 17.12 6.68 -1.47
C ILE A 510 15.93 5.75 -1.72
N ILE A 511 16.22 4.56 -2.21
CA ILE A 511 15.27 3.68 -2.88
C ILE A 511 14.97 2.48 -1.99
N PHE A 512 13.69 2.21 -1.75
CA PHE A 512 13.19 1.13 -0.90
C PHE A 512 12.45 0.11 -1.76
N ILE A 513 13.00 -1.09 -1.93
CA ILE A 513 12.33 -2.19 -2.63
C ILE A 513 12.51 -3.52 -1.88
N PRO A 514 11.53 -4.45 -1.93
CA PRO A 514 11.70 -5.76 -1.32
C PRO A 514 12.82 -6.58 -1.96
N GLU A 515 13.56 -7.28 -1.09
CA GLU A 515 14.75 -8.05 -1.41
C GLU A 515 14.40 -9.42 -2.02
N TRP A 516 13.75 -9.39 -3.18
CA TRP A 516 13.43 -10.57 -3.96
C TRP A 516 14.65 -11.02 -4.77
N ARG A 517 15.34 -12.03 -4.23
CA ARG A 517 16.55 -12.66 -4.80
C ARG A 517 16.32 -14.03 -5.43
N ASP A 518 15.12 -14.60 -5.31
CA ASP A 518 14.74 -15.89 -5.90
C ASP A 518 13.43 -15.75 -6.72
N PRO A 519 13.53 -15.49 -8.04
CA PRO A 519 14.72 -15.04 -8.77
C PRO A 519 15.06 -13.58 -8.46
N LEU A 520 16.33 -13.20 -8.67
CA LEU A 520 16.79 -11.81 -8.52
C LEU A 520 16.12 -10.91 -9.56
N THR A 521 15.40 -9.87 -9.10
CA THR A 521 14.74 -8.93 -10.02
C THR A 521 15.75 -8.10 -10.81
N PRO A 522 15.54 -7.85 -12.12
CA PRO A 522 16.46 -7.05 -12.94
C PRO A 522 16.71 -5.64 -12.38
N ALA A 523 15.67 -4.99 -11.85
CA ALA A 523 15.78 -3.66 -11.26
C ALA A 523 16.64 -3.64 -9.99
N LEU A 524 16.52 -4.64 -9.10
CA LEU A 524 17.41 -4.77 -7.93
C LEU A 524 18.86 -4.96 -8.40
N ASN A 525 19.12 -5.88 -9.34
CA ASN A 525 20.46 -6.11 -9.87
C ASN A 525 21.08 -4.85 -10.52
N ARG A 526 20.30 -4.07 -11.28
CA ARG A 526 20.76 -2.78 -11.84
C ARG A 526 21.13 -1.79 -10.74
N MET A 527 20.27 -1.60 -9.74
CA MET A 527 20.58 -0.67 -8.63
C MET A 527 21.76 -1.14 -7.76
N GLU A 528 21.94 -2.45 -7.61
CA GLU A 528 23.11 -3.03 -6.94
C GLU A 528 24.42 -2.88 -7.74
N THR A 529 24.37 -2.65 -9.05
CA THR A 529 25.54 -2.52 -9.95
C THR A 529 25.74 -1.12 -10.55
N SER A 530 24.80 -0.19 -10.36
CA SER A 530 24.83 1.18 -10.89
C SER A 530 26.06 1.97 -10.40
N ALA A 531 26.69 2.72 -11.30
CA ALA A 531 27.87 3.54 -10.99
C ALA A 531 27.59 4.62 -9.92
N PHE A 532 26.33 5.04 -9.75
CA PHE A 532 25.92 6.02 -8.75
C PHE A 532 25.66 5.43 -7.35
N ARG A 533 25.79 4.11 -7.16
CA ARG A 533 25.44 3.41 -5.91
C ARG A 533 26.49 3.61 -4.81
N ARG A 534 26.20 4.55 -3.90
CA ARG A 534 27.09 4.93 -2.77
C ARG A 534 26.95 4.03 -1.55
N HIS A 535 25.76 3.50 -1.29
CA HIS A 535 25.51 2.55 -0.19
C HIS A 535 24.34 1.61 -0.50
N HIS A 536 24.35 0.45 0.14
CA HIS A 536 23.27 -0.54 0.11
C HIS A 536 23.22 -1.25 1.47
N MET A 537 22.02 -1.36 2.04
CA MET A 537 21.73 -2.06 3.28
C MET A 537 20.40 -2.83 3.15
N SER A 538 20.26 -3.96 3.85
CA SER A 538 19.00 -4.71 3.92
C SER A 538 18.38 -4.60 5.31
N VAL A 539 17.08 -4.31 5.36
CA VAL A 539 16.27 -4.34 6.60
C VAL A 539 15.56 -5.70 6.67
N PRO A 540 15.85 -6.57 7.67
CA PRO A 540 15.39 -7.95 7.65
C PRO A 540 13.87 -8.15 7.64
N ALA A 541 13.42 -9.27 7.06
CA ALA A 541 12.03 -9.69 7.09
C ALA A 541 11.51 -9.82 8.53
N PHE A 542 10.26 -9.45 8.78
CA PHE A 542 9.57 -9.47 10.08
C PHE A 542 10.16 -8.55 11.18
N GLU A 543 11.33 -7.95 10.95
CA GLU A 543 11.98 -6.98 11.85
C GLU A 543 11.61 -5.52 11.56
N HIS A 544 10.86 -5.25 10.48
CA HIS A 544 10.37 -3.91 10.16
C HIS A 544 8.89 -3.91 9.74
N GLU A 545 8.34 -2.69 9.67
CA GLU A 545 6.93 -2.41 9.42
C GLU A 545 6.77 -1.43 8.26
N TYR A 546 5.62 -1.50 7.60
CA TYR A 546 5.12 -0.48 6.68
C TYR A 546 3.76 0.04 7.19
N ARG A 547 3.38 1.24 6.76
CA ARG A 547 2.02 1.77 6.89
C ARG A 547 1.14 1.29 5.74
N SER A 548 -0.12 1.00 6.09
CA SER A 548 -1.16 0.56 5.16
C SER A 548 -1.36 1.54 3.99
N GLY A 549 -1.42 1.03 2.74
CA GLY A 549 -1.79 1.86 1.59
C GLY A 549 -3.18 2.50 1.73
N SER A 550 -4.08 1.85 2.49
CA SER A 550 -5.40 2.37 2.86
C SER A 550 -5.42 3.12 4.19
N GLN A 551 -4.29 3.68 4.66
CA GLN A 551 -4.22 4.48 5.90
C GLN A 551 -5.25 5.62 5.98
N HIS A 552 -5.76 6.08 4.84
CA HIS A 552 -6.80 7.09 4.72
C HIS A 552 -8.22 6.62 5.11
N ILE A 553 -8.46 5.32 5.27
CA ILE A 553 -9.76 4.71 5.69
C ILE A 553 -9.63 3.56 6.70
N CYS A 554 -8.47 2.92 6.85
CA CYS A 554 -8.31 1.81 7.80
C CYS A 554 -8.39 2.28 9.25
N LYS A 555 -8.58 1.35 10.18
CA LYS A 555 -8.55 1.63 11.62
C LYS A 555 -7.11 1.88 12.09
N LYS A 556 -6.94 2.40 13.31
CA LYS A 556 -5.62 2.63 13.92
C LYS A 556 -4.84 1.32 14.10
N GLU A 557 -5.55 0.24 14.40
CA GLU A 557 -5.01 -1.11 14.63
C GLU A 557 -4.56 -1.77 13.31
N GLU A 558 -5.03 -1.25 12.18
CA GLU A 558 -4.72 -1.69 10.81
C GLU A 558 -3.68 -0.77 10.13
N MET A 559 -3.21 0.25 10.85
CA MET A 559 -2.34 1.31 10.31
C MET A 559 -0.95 0.80 9.94
N TYR A 560 -0.38 -0.10 10.75
CA TYR A 560 0.96 -0.67 10.57
C TYR A 560 0.88 -2.18 10.38
N TYR A 561 1.71 -2.72 9.49
CA TYR A 561 1.86 -4.16 9.29
C TYR A 561 3.34 -4.54 9.15
N LYS A 562 3.71 -5.72 9.65
CA LYS A 562 5.08 -6.22 9.52
C LYS A 562 5.39 -6.62 8.08
N ALA A 563 6.56 -6.25 7.59
CA ALA A 563 7.06 -6.68 6.28
C ALA A 563 7.35 -8.19 6.31
N VAL A 564 6.80 -8.94 5.36
CA VAL A 564 7.03 -10.40 5.25
C VAL A 564 8.24 -10.78 4.39
N HIS A 565 8.92 -9.77 3.84
CA HIS A 565 10.17 -9.87 3.09
C HIS A 565 11.18 -8.85 3.66
N GLY A 566 12.47 -9.04 3.37
CA GLY A 566 13.46 -7.99 3.61
C GLY A 566 13.22 -6.80 2.67
N THR A 567 13.64 -5.60 3.07
CA THR A 567 13.67 -4.41 2.20
C THR A 567 15.12 -4.02 1.96
N ALA A 568 15.55 -4.04 0.71
CA ALA A 568 16.80 -3.43 0.27
C ALA A 568 16.62 -1.90 0.21
N VAL A 569 17.54 -1.18 0.83
CA VAL A 569 17.61 0.29 0.82
C VAL A 569 18.89 0.70 0.10
N ILE A 570 18.75 1.37 -1.04
CA ILE A 570 19.85 1.67 -1.97
C ILE A 570 19.98 3.17 -2.15
N PHE A 571 21.20 3.69 -2.03
CA PHE A 571 21.53 5.11 -2.15
C PHE A 571 22.19 5.37 -3.50
N LEU A 572 21.45 5.94 -4.45
CA LEU A 572 21.98 6.38 -5.75
C LEU A 572 22.19 7.91 -5.71
N GLN A 573 23.43 8.36 -5.87
CA GLN A 573 23.81 9.76 -5.75
C GLN A 573 24.91 10.13 -6.75
N ASN A 574 24.83 11.33 -7.34
CA ASN A 574 25.95 11.93 -8.06
C ASN A 574 26.99 12.48 -7.06
N ASP A 575 28.18 12.88 -7.51
CA ASP A 575 29.27 13.23 -6.58
C ASP A 575 28.94 14.45 -5.70
N ALA A 576 28.19 15.41 -6.23
CA ALA A 576 27.68 16.55 -5.46
C ALA A 576 26.61 16.13 -4.42
N GLY A 577 25.76 15.16 -4.77
CA GLY A 577 24.76 14.58 -3.87
C GLY A 577 25.39 13.76 -2.76
N PHE A 578 26.38 12.94 -3.09
CA PHE A 578 27.20 12.17 -2.15
C PHE A 578 27.95 13.10 -1.17
N THR A 579 28.63 14.13 -1.67
CA THR A 579 29.35 15.12 -0.84
C THR A 579 28.43 15.83 0.17
N LYS A 580 27.15 15.99 -0.15
CA LYS A 580 26.16 16.71 0.70
C LYS A 580 25.39 15.78 1.65
N TRP A 581 25.06 14.58 1.19
CA TRP A 581 24.15 13.63 1.85
C TRP A 581 24.78 12.24 1.96
N GLU A 582 26.09 12.19 2.21
CA GLU A 582 26.87 10.96 2.35
C GLU A 582 26.20 9.95 3.31
N PRO A 583 26.07 8.67 2.91
CA PRO A 583 25.66 7.57 3.79
C PRO A 583 26.78 7.15 4.75
N THR A 584 27.16 8.05 5.66
CA THR A 584 28.14 7.76 6.72
C THR A 584 27.61 6.70 7.69
N PRO A 585 28.48 5.94 8.38
CA PRO A 585 28.06 4.87 9.30
C PRO A 585 27.07 5.34 10.37
N GLU A 586 27.22 6.56 10.89
CA GLU A 586 26.38 7.15 11.94
C GLU A 586 24.97 7.46 11.41
N ARG A 587 24.89 7.99 10.18
CA ARG A 587 23.61 8.29 9.51
C ARG A 587 22.84 7.01 9.17
N ILE A 588 23.55 5.98 8.71
CA ILE A 588 22.98 4.65 8.47
C ILE A 588 22.54 3.98 9.78
N GLN A 589 23.29 4.16 10.87
CA GLN A 589 22.91 3.66 12.19
C GLN A 589 21.64 4.35 12.73
N GLU A 590 21.47 5.66 12.55
CA GLU A 590 20.20 6.34 12.89
C GLU A 590 19.03 5.81 12.03
N LEU A 591 19.23 5.55 10.74
CA LEU A 591 18.19 5.00 9.86
C LEU A 591 17.77 3.58 10.28
N LEU A 592 18.73 2.72 10.65
CA LEU A 592 18.46 1.41 11.24
C LEU A 592 17.71 1.51 12.57
N ALA A 593 18.06 2.48 13.42
CA ALA A 593 17.40 2.70 14.71
C ALA A 593 15.94 3.15 14.54
N ALA A 594 15.61 3.92 13.50
CA ALA A 594 14.24 4.37 13.21
C ALA A 594 13.23 3.20 13.07
N TYR A 595 13.64 2.11 12.43
CA TYR A 595 12.82 0.89 12.30
C TYR A 595 12.55 0.21 13.66
N GLN A 596 13.50 0.29 14.60
CA GLN A 596 13.32 -0.27 15.96
C GLN A 596 12.40 0.59 16.84
N VAL A 597 12.31 1.90 16.58
CA VAL A 597 11.41 2.81 17.31
C VAL A 597 9.94 2.51 17.00
N SER A 598 9.61 2.15 15.74
CA SER A 598 8.25 1.73 15.34
C SER A 598 7.72 0.60 16.24
N GLN A 599 8.53 -0.44 16.46
CA GLN A 599 8.19 -1.58 17.31
C GLN A 599 7.90 -1.21 18.78
N ARG A 600 8.49 -0.12 19.28
CA ARG A 600 8.33 0.31 20.69
C ARG A 600 7.12 1.21 20.91
N ALA A 601 6.64 1.90 19.88
CA ALA A 601 5.53 2.85 19.98
C ALA A 601 4.16 2.21 20.28
N LEU A 602 4.02 0.89 20.08
CA LEU A 602 2.85 0.10 20.49
C LEU A 602 3.08 -0.74 21.77
N GLY A 603 4.21 -0.54 22.46
CA GLY A 603 4.48 -1.17 23.76
C GLY A 603 3.58 -0.62 24.87
N SER A 604 3.12 -1.50 25.76
CA SER A 604 2.32 -1.12 26.94
C SER A 604 3.06 -0.14 27.85
N PRO A 605 2.35 0.77 28.57
CA PRO A 605 3.00 1.75 29.43
C PRO A 605 3.83 1.09 30.52
N VAL A 606 5.08 1.56 30.67
CA VAL A 606 5.97 1.17 31.76
C VAL A 606 5.31 1.56 33.10
N PRO A 607 5.32 0.69 34.13
CA PRO A 607 4.80 1.06 35.45
C PRO A 607 5.63 2.21 36.03
N SER A 608 5.01 3.37 36.18
CA SER A 608 5.63 4.51 36.85
C SER A 608 5.92 4.16 38.31
N SER A 609 7.17 4.34 38.73
CA SER A 609 7.61 4.11 40.11
C SER A 609 6.80 4.97 41.08
N THR A 610 6.10 4.35 42.03
CA THR A 610 5.21 5.02 42.97
C THR A 610 5.95 5.91 43.96
N SER A 611 5.88 7.23 43.77
CA SER A 611 6.20 8.21 44.81
C SER A 611 5.07 8.29 45.84
N SER A 612 5.38 8.10 47.11
CA SER A 612 4.43 8.08 48.22
C SER A 612 3.84 9.45 48.55
N ALA A 613 2.52 9.50 48.81
CA ALA A 613 1.86 10.61 49.52
C ALA A 613 1.68 10.27 51.02
N PRO A 614 1.69 11.25 51.94
CA PRO A 614 1.85 11.00 53.38
C PRO A 614 0.54 10.89 54.17
N THR A 615 0.57 10.08 55.23
CA THR A 615 -0.44 10.07 56.30
C THR A 615 0.24 10.01 57.67
N MET A 616 -0.25 10.79 58.62
CA MET A 616 0.20 10.93 60.02
C MET A 616 -1.04 11.05 60.93
N PRO A 617 -0.97 10.86 62.27
CA PRO A 617 0.23 10.64 63.09
C PRO A 617 0.18 9.48 64.12
N SER A 618 1.37 9.06 64.58
CA SER A 618 1.70 8.63 65.97
C SER A 618 1.12 7.33 66.57
N PRO A 619 1.72 6.78 67.67
CA PRO A 619 3.09 6.98 68.19
C PRO A 619 3.85 5.66 68.52
N ALA A 620 5.19 5.77 68.71
CA ALA A 620 6.09 5.04 69.64
C ALA A 620 5.92 3.50 69.90
N ARG A 621 6.98 2.68 70.06
CA ARG A 621 8.31 2.93 70.68
C ARG A 621 9.30 1.77 70.39
N GLU A 622 10.55 1.93 70.84
CA GLU A 622 11.54 0.88 71.21
C GLU A 622 12.11 -0.09 70.13
N ASN A 623 13.36 0.21 69.73
CA ASN A 623 14.43 -0.74 69.38
C ASN A 623 14.99 -1.37 70.67
N PRO A 624 15.60 -2.59 70.73
CA PRO A 624 16.96 -2.77 70.15
C PRO A 624 17.51 -4.22 69.88
N LYS A 625 18.74 -4.30 69.31
CA LYS A 625 19.76 -5.39 69.47
C LYS A 625 19.43 -6.80 68.88
N ARG A 626 20.38 -7.70 68.54
CA ARG A 626 21.80 -7.62 68.07
C ARG A 626 22.15 -8.99 67.40
N ALA A 627 23.24 -9.06 66.62
CA ALA A 627 23.81 -10.29 66.02
C ALA A 627 24.38 -11.28 67.11
N PRO A 628 24.89 -12.53 66.84
CA PRO A 628 25.78 -12.89 65.70
C PRO A 628 25.92 -14.40 65.24
N ARG A 629 26.90 -14.64 64.33
CA ARG A 629 27.67 -15.88 63.98
C ARG A 629 27.07 -16.93 63.01
N GLY A 630 27.95 -17.44 62.13
CA GLY A 630 27.77 -18.66 61.31
C GLY A 630 28.54 -18.63 59.97
N GLY A 631 29.54 -19.51 59.79
CA GLY A 631 30.22 -19.79 58.49
C GLY A 631 29.87 -21.20 57.97
N PRO A 632 30.59 -21.80 56.98
CA PRO A 632 31.92 -21.44 56.45
C PRO A 632 32.03 -21.37 54.89
N ARG A 633 33.27 -21.24 54.37
CA ARG A 633 33.68 -21.26 52.94
C ARG A 633 33.86 -22.69 52.39
N ILE A 634 33.76 -22.87 51.07
CA ILE A 634 34.69 -23.68 50.23
C ILE A 634 34.91 -22.92 48.89
N GLU A 635 36.09 -23.04 48.26
CA GLU A 635 36.50 -22.38 46.99
C GLU A 635 37.19 -23.38 46.02
N PHE A 636 37.48 -22.95 44.77
CA PHE A 636 38.25 -23.63 43.70
C PHE A 636 37.55 -24.87 43.04
N GLY A 637 37.89 -25.33 41.82
CA GLY A 637 38.85 -24.86 40.79
C GLY A 637 38.73 -25.69 39.46
N LYS A 638 39.40 -25.27 38.37
CA LYS A 638 39.56 -26.02 37.08
C LYS A 638 40.89 -26.83 37.08
N PRO A 639 41.33 -27.60 36.04
CA PRO A 639 40.71 -28.04 34.76
C PRO A 639 40.92 -29.55 34.37
N SER A 640 40.50 -29.92 33.14
CA SER A 640 41.17 -30.79 32.11
C SER A 640 41.34 -32.32 32.26
N GLU A 641 41.21 -32.98 31.08
CA GLU A 641 41.65 -34.36 30.69
C GLU A 641 40.97 -35.55 31.40
N TYR A 642 40.56 -36.65 30.75
CA TYR A 642 40.75 -37.14 29.36
C TYR A 642 39.41 -37.33 28.60
#